data_AF-A0A9N7RNX1-F1
#
_entry.id   AF-A0A9N7RNX1-F1
#
_cell.length_a   1.000
_cell.length_b   1.000
_cell.length_c   1.000
_cell.angle_alpha   90.00
_cell.angle_beta   90.00
_cell.angle_gamma   90.00
#
_symmetry.space_group_name_H-M   'P 1'
#
loop_
_entity.id
_entity.type
_entity.pdbx_description
1 polymer ?
#
loop_
_entity_poly.entity_id
_entity_poly.type
_entity_poly.pdbx_seq_one_letter_code
_entity_poly.pdbx_strand_id
1 'polypeptide(L)'
;MKPFASFKVLLCLGFFLAGCAALPKNEVDALISFKKAIFDDPLLVFSNWNTVDPNPCHWYGIFCSKAGDRLLKLNISGKSLKGFIAPELKKLLILQELILHGNLLMGSIPSEIGLLKNLKVLDLGSNRLTGNIPPELGNLSSILKINLESNGLTGKLPSELGNLEYLEELRLDRNRLLGSVPAHNASERSLPSNGTLMGFCRFSQLKVADFSYNFLVGSIPKCLAYLPRSSFQGNCLQADDIKQRPVAQCGNPSDSPPTNAHSEVMSKPLPTKNESKHQDSSSKPAWVLALEIATGITVGLVFVIVLFTAVRKFKRKPSNIMRWKKSSSVIAKDNLTLYIDSELLKDVTRYSRKELEVACEDFSNIIGSSPDSLVYKGTTKGRSEIAVISLGLKDEQWTGYLELYFQKEVACLARLNHENVGKLLGYCRESSPFTRMLVFEYASNGTLYEHLHYGEACQFSWTRRMKIIVGIARGLRYLHMELDPPFTISELNSSSIYLTEDFSPKLVDFECWKTILSRSEKSSGALSNEGSVCVIPNSLEERNLDIQGNTYSFGILLLEIISGRLPYSQEKGCLLDWAKEYLDLPEVISYVVDPELKHFRYEDLKVICEVVGLCIYPKTSTRTSMRDLCFMLENGIDTSVSADIRASSLAWAELALSS
;
A
#
# COMPACT_ATOMS: atom_id res chain seq x y z
N MET A 1 72.43 -27.75 -37.66
CA MET A 1 71.71 -28.57 -38.66
C MET A 1 70.38 -29.04 -38.09
N LYS A 2 69.41 -29.42 -38.93
CA LYS A 2 68.21 -30.22 -38.59
C LYS A 2 68.64 -31.71 -38.38
N PRO A 3 67.83 -32.65 -37.81
CA PRO A 3 66.38 -32.82 -38.06
C PRO A 3 65.44 -33.21 -36.87
N PHE A 4 64.15 -33.26 -37.25
CA PHE A 4 62.95 -33.98 -36.73
C PHE A 4 63.02 -34.93 -35.51
N ALA A 5 61.91 -35.24 -34.80
CA ALA A 5 60.61 -34.57 -34.54
C ALA A 5 59.72 -35.47 -33.65
N SER A 6 58.71 -34.92 -32.98
CA SER A 6 57.44 -35.62 -32.71
C SER A 6 56.28 -34.63 -32.53
N PHE A 7 55.04 -35.11 -32.66
CA PHE A 7 53.86 -34.30 -32.98
C PHE A 7 52.75 -34.48 -31.94
N LYS A 8 52.41 -33.43 -31.18
CA LYS A 8 51.09 -33.31 -30.53
C LYS A 8 50.61 -31.86 -30.55
N VAL A 9 49.56 -31.61 -31.32
CA VAL A 9 48.77 -30.38 -31.26
C VAL A 9 47.98 -30.39 -29.95
N LEU A 10 48.07 -29.32 -29.17
CA LEU A 10 47.07 -28.99 -28.14
C LEU A 10 46.28 -27.78 -28.61
N LEU A 11 44.96 -27.87 -28.51
CA LEU A 11 44.04 -27.01 -29.25
C LEU A 11 43.80 -25.68 -28.51
N CYS A 12 44.07 -24.56 -29.17
CA CYS A 12 43.66 -23.23 -28.71
C CYS A 12 42.14 -23.06 -28.88
N LEU A 13 41.35 -23.61 -27.95
CA LEU A 13 39.97 -23.17 -27.72
C LEU A 13 39.95 -22.14 -26.60
N GLY A 14 40.11 -20.87 -26.98
CA GLY A 14 39.74 -19.77 -26.10
C GLY A 14 38.25 -19.84 -25.81
N PHE A 15 37.88 -20.10 -24.56
CA PHE A 15 36.49 -20.00 -24.12
C PHE A 15 36.03 -18.54 -24.25
N PHE A 16 35.33 -18.24 -25.34
CA PHE A 16 34.37 -17.15 -25.35
C PHE A 16 33.27 -17.48 -24.35
N LEU A 17 33.50 -17.14 -23.08
CA LEU A 17 32.45 -16.96 -22.10
C LEU A 17 31.59 -15.79 -22.56
N ALA A 18 30.60 -16.10 -23.39
CA ALA A 18 29.47 -15.22 -23.63
C ALA A 18 28.73 -15.03 -22.30
N GLY A 19 29.15 -14.01 -21.55
CA GLY A 19 28.54 -13.67 -20.28
C GLY A 19 27.04 -13.44 -20.49
N CYS A 20 26.20 -14.13 -19.71
CA CYS A 20 24.78 -13.84 -19.70
C CYS A 20 24.59 -12.40 -19.22
N ALA A 21 24.15 -11.53 -20.13
CA ALA A 21 23.85 -10.14 -19.81
C ALA A 21 22.64 -10.10 -18.86
N ALA A 22 22.90 -9.86 -17.58
CA ALA A 22 21.86 -9.62 -16.58
C ALA A 22 21.44 -8.15 -16.64
N LEU A 23 20.14 -7.88 -16.52
CA LEU A 23 19.63 -6.51 -16.47
C LEU A 23 20.18 -5.76 -15.23
N PRO A 24 20.32 -4.42 -15.32
CA PRO A 24 20.60 -3.58 -14.16
C PRO A 24 19.56 -3.80 -13.05
N LYS A 25 20.03 -4.02 -11.81
CA LYS A 25 19.16 -4.34 -10.65
C LYS A 25 18.02 -3.33 -10.46
N ASN A 26 18.28 -2.04 -10.72
CA ASN A 26 17.29 -0.96 -10.64
C ASN A 26 16.11 -1.11 -11.63
N GLU A 27 16.31 -1.77 -12.78
CA GLU A 27 15.22 -2.09 -13.72
C GLU A 27 14.37 -3.25 -13.17
N VAL A 28 15.01 -4.26 -12.59
CA VAL A 28 14.32 -5.38 -11.90
C VAL A 28 13.48 -4.87 -10.73
N ASP A 29 14.06 -4.03 -9.87
CA ASP A 29 13.37 -3.46 -8.70
C ASP A 29 12.15 -2.63 -9.11
N ALA A 30 12.21 -1.88 -10.21
CA ALA A 30 11.09 -1.10 -10.75
C ALA A 30 9.95 -1.99 -11.27
N LEU A 31 10.27 -3.06 -11.98
CA LEU A 31 9.28 -4.05 -12.42
C LEU A 31 8.62 -4.76 -11.22
N ILE A 32 9.39 -5.08 -10.17
CA ILE A 32 8.85 -5.67 -8.94
C ILE A 32 7.98 -4.67 -8.17
N SER A 33 8.33 -3.38 -8.12
CA SER A 33 7.43 -2.33 -7.60
C SER A 33 6.14 -2.20 -8.40
N PHE A 34 6.22 -2.22 -9.74
CA PHE A 34 5.02 -2.20 -10.58
C PHE A 34 4.11 -3.42 -10.33
N LYS A 35 4.69 -4.62 -10.24
CA LYS A 35 3.95 -5.84 -9.84
C LYS A 35 3.29 -5.69 -8.46
N LYS A 36 3.97 -5.09 -7.47
CA LYS A 36 3.40 -4.83 -6.13
C LYS A 36 2.27 -3.79 -6.14
N ALA A 37 2.23 -2.90 -7.13
CA ALA A 37 1.15 -1.93 -7.32
C ALA A 37 -0.11 -2.52 -7.99
N ILE A 38 -0.04 -3.75 -8.51
CA ILE A 38 -1.20 -4.50 -9.01
C ILE A 38 -1.75 -5.39 -7.90
N PHE A 39 -3.04 -5.25 -7.61
CA PHE A 39 -3.75 -6.01 -6.56
C PHE A 39 -4.77 -7.02 -7.11
N ASP A 40 -5.16 -6.91 -8.38
CA ASP A 40 -6.00 -7.91 -9.07
C ASP A 40 -5.35 -8.27 -10.41
N ASP A 41 -4.83 -9.49 -10.50
CA ASP A 41 -4.27 -10.10 -11.72
C ASP A 41 -5.12 -11.34 -12.09
N PRO A 42 -6.29 -11.15 -12.73
CA PRO A 42 -7.25 -12.22 -12.96
C PRO A 42 -6.79 -13.26 -14.00
N LEU A 43 -5.67 -13.01 -14.69
CA LEU A 43 -5.09 -13.89 -15.71
C LEU A 43 -3.72 -14.46 -15.29
N LEU A 44 -3.25 -14.18 -14.07
CA LEU A 44 -1.94 -14.58 -13.53
C LEU A 44 -0.76 -14.18 -14.43
N VAL A 45 -0.88 -13.02 -15.07
CA VAL A 45 0.12 -12.38 -15.93
C VAL A 45 1.48 -12.29 -15.24
N PHE A 46 1.50 -11.92 -13.96
CA PHE A 46 2.72 -11.72 -13.19
C PHE A 46 3.29 -13.01 -12.59
N SER A 47 2.80 -14.19 -12.99
CA SER A 47 3.25 -15.48 -12.43
C SER A 47 4.72 -15.78 -12.68
N ASN A 48 5.25 -15.47 -13.87
CA ASN A 48 6.68 -15.65 -14.17
C ASN A 48 7.58 -14.47 -13.75
N TRP A 49 7.00 -13.37 -13.24
CA TRP A 49 7.75 -12.24 -12.67
C TRP A 49 8.25 -12.61 -11.25
N ASN A 50 9.29 -13.42 -11.15
CA ASN A 50 9.77 -13.97 -9.88
C ASN A 50 11.32 -14.11 -9.87
N THR A 51 11.88 -14.37 -8.69
CA THR A 51 13.33 -14.47 -8.45
C THR A 51 13.94 -15.82 -8.85
N VAL A 52 13.17 -16.74 -9.43
CA VAL A 52 13.64 -18.06 -9.90
C VAL A 52 14.01 -18.00 -11.39
N ASP A 53 13.40 -17.11 -12.17
CA ASP A 53 13.89 -16.74 -13.50
C ASP A 53 14.83 -15.53 -13.38
N PRO A 54 16.15 -15.70 -13.54
CA PRO A 54 17.12 -14.64 -13.30
C PRO A 54 17.13 -13.56 -14.39
N ASN A 55 16.39 -13.74 -15.50
CA ASN A 55 16.35 -12.76 -16.59
C ASN A 55 14.93 -12.20 -16.81
N PRO A 56 14.68 -10.92 -16.48
CA PRO A 56 13.41 -10.25 -16.78
C PRO A 56 12.99 -10.30 -18.26
N CYS A 57 13.92 -10.49 -19.20
CA CYS A 57 13.60 -10.62 -20.62
C CYS A 57 12.72 -11.83 -20.99
N HIS A 58 12.54 -12.79 -20.07
CA HIS A 58 11.61 -13.91 -20.23
C HIS A 58 10.24 -13.68 -19.56
N TRP A 59 10.11 -12.62 -18.76
CA TRP A 59 8.88 -12.30 -18.01
C TRP A 59 7.76 -11.84 -18.96
N TYR A 60 6.51 -12.15 -18.64
CA TYR A 60 5.40 -11.84 -19.54
C TYR A 60 5.26 -10.33 -19.78
N GLY A 61 5.17 -9.93 -21.05
CA GLY A 61 5.02 -8.53 -21.45
C GLY A 61 6.31 -7.71 -21.43
N ILE A 62 7.44 -8.32 -21.10
CA ILE A 62 8.77 -7.70 -21.13
C ILE A 62 9.45 -7.96 -22.49
N PHE A 63 10.06 -6.92 -23.05
CA PHE A 63 10.80 -6.98 -24.31
C PHE A 63 12.11 -6.19 -24.19
N CYS A 64 13.22 -6.88 -24.41
CA CYS A 64 14.58 -6.35 -24.21
C CYS A 64 15.30 -5.98 -25.52
N SER A 65 16.52 -5.45 -25.38
CA SER A 65 17.47 -5.28 -26.48
C SER A 65 17.84 -6.62 -27.14
N LYS A 66 18.43 -6.57 -28.35
CA LYS A 66 19.00 -7.76 -29.02
C LYS A 66 20.17 -8.41 -28.26
N ALA A 67 20.76 -7.71 -27.29
CA ALA A 67 21.81 -8.23 -26.42
C ALA A 67 21.27 -8.81 -25.10
N GLY A 68 19.97 -8.65 -24.80
CA GLY A 68 19.35 -9.07 -23.56
C GLY A 68 19.72 -8.23 -22.33
N ASP A 69 20.48 -7.15 -22.49
CA ASP A 69 21.08 -6.37 -21.39
C ASP A 69 20.15 -5.31 -20.77
N ARG A 70 19.04 -4.99 -21.43
CA ARG A 70 18.30 -3.73 -21.25
C ARG A 70 16.83 -3.85 -21.61
N LEU A 71 15.93 -3.29 -20.79
CA LEU A 71 14.50 -3.19 -21.10
C LEU A 71 14.24 -2.12 -22.18
N LEU A 72 13.54 -2.50 -23.26
CA LEU A 72 13.11 -1.55 -24.30
C LEU A 72 11.59 -1.34 -24.34
N LYS A 73 10.79 -2.33 -23.95
CA LYS A 73 9.33 -2.26 -24.03
C LYS A 73 8.65 -3.08 -22.94
N LEU A 74 7.64 -2.48 -22.33
CA LEU A 74 6.74 -3.07 -21.35
C LEU A 74 5.32 -3.01 -21.93
N ASN A 75 4.77 -4.14 -22.33
CA ASN A 75 3.42 -4.25 -22.88
C ASN A 75 2.59 -5.30 -22.12
N ILE A 76 1.64 -4.83 -21.32
CA ILE A 76 0.67 -5.66 -20.59
C ILE A 76 -0.76 -5.22 -20.92
N SER A 77 -1.04 -5.01 -22.20
CA SER A 77 -2.37 -4.59 -22.66
C SER A 77 -3.43 -5.68 -22.60
N GLY A 78 -4.68 -5.26 -22.36
CA GLY A 78 -5.88 -6.10 -22.49
C GLY A 78 -6.01 -7.19 -21.42
N LYS A 79 -5.47 -7.00 -20.21
CA LYS A 79 -5.38 -8.06 -19.18
C LYS A 79 -6.36 -7.89 -18.01
N SER A 80 -7.20 -6.84 -18.02
CA SER A 80 -8.15 -6.52 -16.94
C SER A 80 -7.51 -6.33 -15.56
N LEU A 81 -6.22 -5.98 -15.50
CA LEU A 81 -5.49 -5.77 -14.25
C LEU A 81 -6.07 -4.59 -13.47
N LYS A 82 -6.20 -4.71 -12.14
CA LYS A 82 -6.47 -3.58 -11.24
C LYS A 82 -5.28 -3.30 -10.36
N GLY A 83 -4.96 -2.03 -10.25
CA GLY A 83 -3.75 -1.57 -9.58
C GLY A 83 -3.48 -0.11 -9.90
N PHE A 84 -2.27 0.32 -9.59
CA PHE A 84 -1.79 1.68 -9.81
C PHE A 84 -0.56 1.66 -10.72
N ILE A 85 -0.30 2.76 -11.43
CA ILE A 85 0.95 2.90 -12.17
C ILE A 85 2.03 3.27 -11.14
N ALA A 86 3.04 2.42 -10.97
CA ALA A 86 4.06 2.61 -9.96
C ALA A 86 5.05 3.73 -10.36
N PRO A 87 5.29 4.75 -9.51
CA PRO A 87 6.25 5.81 -9.79
C PRO A 87 7.67 5.29 -10.07
N GLU A 88 8.07 4.15 -9.48
CA GLU A 88 9.40 3.56 -9.69
C GLU A 88 9.67 3.10 -11.13
N LEU A 89 8.66 3.03 -12.01
CA LEU A 89 8.86 2.90 -13.45
C LEU A 89 9.79 4.00 -14.01
N LYS A 90 9.92 5.16 -13.31
CA LYS A 90 10.93 6.21 -13.59
C LYS A 90 12.38 5.72 -13.68
N LYS A 91 12.70 4.57 -13.05
CA LYS A 91 14.04 3.94 -13.11
C LYS A 91 14.36 3.29 -14.46
N LEU A 92 13.36 3.09 -15.33
CA LEU A 92 13.49 2.42 -16.63
C LEU A 92 13.94 3.40 -17.72
N LEU A 93 15.03 4.14 -17.48
CA LEU A 93 15.45 5.36 -18.22
C LEU A 93 15.55 5.23 -19.75
N ILE A 94 15.68 4.00 -20.25
CA ILE A 94 15.88 3.61 -21.66
C ILE A 94 14.62 3.02 -22.33
N LEU A 95 13.52 2.88 -21.59
CA LEU A 95 12.26 2.34 -22.06
C LEU A 95 11.73 3.17 -23.24
N GLN A 96 11.38 2.51 -24.34
CA GLN A 96 10.89 3.13 -25.57
C GLN A 96 9.37 2.97 -25.74
N GLU A 97 8.77 1.92 -25.16
CA GLU A 97 7.32 1.72 -25.20
C GLU A 97 6.77 1.27 -23.83
N LEU A 98 5.79 2.03 -23.31
CA LEU A 98 5.00 1.69 -22.13
C LEU A 98 3.54 1.54 -22.56
N ILE A 99 3.05 0.30 -22.61
CA ILE A 99 1.72 -0.05 -23.12
C ILE A 99 0.94 -0.81 -22.03
N LEU A 100 0.05 -0.10 -21.36
CA LEU A 100 -0.83 -0.59 -20.29
C LEU A 100 -2.32 -0.48 -20.68
N HIS A 101 -2.59 -0.25 -21.97
CA HIS A 101 -3.91 -0.13 -22.59
C HIS A 101 -4.92 -1.23 -22.18
N GLY A 102 -6.19 -0.89 -21.99
CA GLY A 102 -7.26 -1.88 -21.87
C GLY A 102 -7.19 -2.70 -20.57
N ASN A 103 -6.91 -2.02 -19.46
CA ASN A 103 -6.91 -2.59 -18.12
C ASN A 103 -7.89 -1.83 -17.23
N LEU A 104 -7.79 -2.00 -15.92
CA LEU A 104 -8.64 -1.35 -14.91
C LEU A 104 -7.76 -0.59 -13.90
N LEU A 105 -6.62 -0.04 -14.38
CA LEU A 105 -5.67 0.71 -13.55
C LEU A 105 -6.28 2.02 -13.07
N MET A 106 -5.94 2.41 -11.84
CA MET A 106 -6.58 3.47 -11.06
C MET A 106 -5.56 4.48 -10.52
N GLY A 107 -6.06 5.59 -9.97
CA GLY A 107 -5.23 6.68 -9.46
C GLY A 107 -4.77 7.64 -10.56
N SER A 108 -3.85 8.53 -10.23
CA SER A 108 -3.27 9.48 -11.17
C SER A 108 -2.16 8.86 -12.02
N ILE A 109 -1.87 9.50 -13.15
CA ILE A 109 -0.65 9.27 -13.90
C ILE A 109 0.52 9.85 -13.07
N PRO A 110 1.56 9.07 -12.69
CA PRO A 110 2.71 9.61 -11.98
C PRO A 110 3.46 10.63 -12.85
N SER A 111 3.81 11.78 -12.27
CA SER A 111 4.55 12.84 -12.98
C SER A 111 5.94 12.37 -13.41
N GLU A 112 6.54 11.42 -12.69
CA GLU A 112 7.89 10.93 -12.98
C GLU A 112 7.98 10.03 -14.21
N ILE A 113 6.85 9.68 -14.85
CA ILE A 113 6.87 9.18 -16.23
C ILE A 113 7.59 10.19 -17.15
N GLY A 114 7.48 11.50 -16.89
CA GLY A 114 8.20 12.56 -17.59
C GLY A 114 9.73 12.48 -17.55
N LEU A 115 10.31 11.63 -16.69
CA LEU A 115 11.75 11.35 -16.65
C LEU A 115 12.19 10.32 -17.70
N LEU A 116 11.26 9.61 -18.35
CA LEU A 116 11.54 8.58 -19.35
C LEU A 116 11.84 9.21 -20.73
N LYS A 117 12.96 9.94 -20.82
CA LYS A 117 13.36 10.74 -22.01
C LYS A 117 13.46 9.95 -23.33
N ASN A 118 13.67 8.64 -23.26
CA ASN A 118 13.74 7.72 -24.41
C ASN A 118 12.39 7.16 -24.87
N LEU A 119 11.30 7.45 -24.14
CA LEU A 119 9.97 6.89 -24.41
C LEU A 119 9.40 7.46 -25.72
N LYS A 120 8.98 6.56 -26.62
CA LYS A 120 8.40 6.83 -27.94
C LYS A 120 6.89 6.58 -27.96
N VAL A 121 6.41 5.61 -27.17
CA VAL A 121 4.99 5.28 -27.04
C VAL A 121 4.62 5.22 -25.56
N LEU A 122 3.63 6.03 -25.18
CA LEU A 122 2.92 5.96 -23.91
C LEU A 122 1.44 5.65 -24.20
N ASP A 123 0.99 4.41 -23.96
CA ASP A 123 -0.42 4.03 -24.10
C ASP A 123 -0.97 3.54 -22.75
N LEU A 124 -1.78 4.41 -22.15
CA LEU A 124 -2.55 4.17 -20.92
C LEU A 124 -4.07 4.18 -21.21
N GLY A 125 -4.47 4.13 -22.48
CA GLY A 125 -5.87 4.23 -22.92
C GLY A 125 -6.75 3.11 -22.38
N SER A 126 -8.06 3.36 -22.32
CA SER A 126 -9.06 2.41 -21.80
C SER A 126 -8.68 1.85 -20.42
N ASN A 127 -8.62 2.73 -19.43
CA ASN A 127 -8.32 2.43 -18.02
C ASN A 127 -9.29 3.20 -17.08
N ARG A 128 -8.96 3.32 -15.79
CA ARG A 128 -9.74 4.06 -14.78
C ARG A 128 -8.89 5.14 -14.09
N LEU A 129 -7.93 5.72 -14.81
CA LEU A 129 -7.04 6.76 -14.29
C LEU A 129 -7.81 8.06 -14.07
N THR A 130 -7.45 8.82 -13.03
CA THR A 130 -8.20 9.96 -12.50
C THR A 130 -7.25 11.09 -12.08
N GLY A 131 -7.75 12.32 -11.96
CA GLY A 131 -6.89 13.48 -11.67
C GLY A 131 -6.26 14.05 -12.93
N ASN A 132 -5.31 14.96 -12.77
CA ASN A 132 -4.83 15.79 -13.88
C ASN A 132 -3.79 15.06 -14.74
N ILE A 133 -3.67 15.49 -16.00
CA ILE A 133 -2.52 15.12 -16.86
C ILE A 133 -1.29 15.87 -16.32
N PRO A 134 -0.19 15.19 -15.95
CA PRO A 134 0.99 15.86 -15.40
C PRO A 134 1.68 16.74 -16.46
N PRO A 135 2.03 18.01 -16.16
CA PRO A 135 2.80 18.86 -17.06
C PRO A 135 4.18 18.29 -17.37
N GLU A 136 4.73 17.44 -16.49
CA GLU A 136 5.98 16.73 -16.67
C GLU A 136 5.94 15.76 -17.86
N LEU A 137 4.77 15.35 -18.37
CA LEU A 137 4.72 14.60 -19.63
C LEU A 137 5.24 15.42 -20.83
N GLY A 138 5.24 16.76 -20.73
CA GLY A 138 5.91 17.67 -21.66
C GLY A 138 7.44 17.56 -21.69
N ASN A 139 8.05 16.82 -20.75
CA ASN A 139 9.49 16.54 -20.74
C ASN A 139 9.91 15.35 -21.61
N LEU A 140 8.98 14.59 -22.21
CA LEU A 140 9.25 13.36 -22.96
C LEU A 140 9.83 13.62 -24.36
N SER A 141 11.09 14.05 -24.41
CA SER A 141 11.78 14.55 -25.62
C SER A 141 11.85 13.61 -26.84
N SER A 142 11.53 12.32 -26.71
CA SER A 142 11.52 11.35 -27.83
C SER A 142 10.13 10.78 -28.16
N ILE A 143 9.07 11.33 -27.56
CA ILE A 143 7.72 10.77 -27.67
C ILE A 143 7.12 10.99 -29.06
N LEU A 144 6.57 9.92 -29.63
CA LEU A 144 5.87 9.91 -30.91
C LEU A 144 4.36 9.73 -30.69
N LYS A 145 3.96 8.98 -29.66
CA LYS A 145 2.55 8.66 -29.38
C LYS A 145 2.22 8.76 -27.90
N ILE A 146 1.15 9.50 -27.60
CA ILE A 146 0.50 9.56 -26.29
C ILE A 146 -0.96 9.17 -26.47
N ASN A 147 -1.36 8.05 -25.86
CA ASN A 147 -2.75 7.60 -25.81
C ASN A 147 -3.22 7.53 -24.35
N LEU A 148 -4.15 8.43 -24.00
CA LEU A 148 -4.86 8.48 -22.71
C LEU A 148 -6.38 8.35 -22.90
N GLU A 149 -6.84 7.87 -24.07
CA GLU A 149 -8.27 7.75 -24.42
C GLU A 149 -9.07 6.97 -23.35
N SER A 150 -10.37 7.25 -23.20
CA SER A 150 -11.29 6.47 -22.35
C SER A 150 -10.79 6.25 -20.92
N ASN A 151 -10.56 7.34 -20.20
CA ASN A 151 -10.17 7.37 -18.79
C ASN A 151 -11.04 8.37 -18.00
N GLY A 152 -10.73 8.60 -16.73
CA GLY A 152 -11.41 9.57 -15.85
C GLY A 152 -10.61 10.84 -15.58
N LEU A 153 -9.66 11.23 -16.46
CA LEU A 153 -8.73 12.33 -16.22
C LEU A 153 -9.46 13.70 -16.20
N THR A 154 -9.02 14.59 -15.32
CA THR A 154 -9.65 15.88 -15.00
C THR A 154 -8.69 17.05 -15.20
N GLY A 155 -9.14 18.26 -14.86
CA GLY A 155 -8.30 19.46 -14.87
C GLY A 155 -8.07 20.04 -16.26
N LYS A 156 -7.14 21.00 -16.34
CA LYS A 156 -6.80 21.68 -17.60
C LYS A 156 -5.77 20.88 -18.40
N LEU A 157 -5.79 21.04 -19.72
CA LEU A 157 -4.71 20.57 -20.60
C LEU A 157 -3.40 21.32 -20.26
N PRO A 158 -2.32 20.63 -19.85
CA PRO A 158 -1.03 21.28 -19.59
C PRO A 158 -0.42 21.85 -20.89
N SER A 159 0.07 23.08 -20.83
CA SER A 159 0.63 23.79 -21.99
C SER A 159 1.96 23.16 -22.46
N GLU A 160 2.61 22.48 -21.54
CA GLU A 160 3.95 21.90 -21.60
C GLU A 160 4.01 20.72 -22.58
N LEU A 161 2.88 20.07 -22.87
CA LEU A 161 2.79 19.08 -23.95
C LEU A 161 3.14 19.68 -25.32
N GLY A 162 3.00 21.00 -25.51
CA GLY A 162 3.48 21.69 -26.70
C GLY A 162 5.00 21.62 -26.90
N ASN A 163 5.77 21.26 -25.89
CA ASN A 163 7.23 21.08 -26.00
C ASN A 163 7.62 19.74 -26.67
N LEU A 164 6.65 18.89 -27.00
CA LEU A 164 6.89 17.55 -27.57
C LEU A 164 7.01 17.62 -29.10
N GLU A 165 8.19 18.02 -29.57
CA GLU A 165 8.45 18.40 -30.96
C GLU A 165 8.22 17.26 -31.98
N TYR A 166 8.37 16.01 -31.55
CA TYR A 166 8.24 14.79 -32.36
C TYR A 166 6.88 14.07 -32.23
N LEU A 167 5.93 14.61 -31.46
CA LEU A 167 4.65 13.96 -31.19
C LEU A 167 3.80 13.86 -32.48
N GLU A 168 3.49 12.63 -32.91
CA GLU A 168 2.69 12.33 -34.10
C GLU A 168 1.21 12.02 -33.79
N GLU A 169 0.95 11.39 -32.64
CA GLU A 169 -0.39 10.94 -32.22
C GLU A 169 -0.70 11.31 -30.76
N LEU A 170 -1.77 12.07 -30.54
CA LEU A 170 -2.24 12.52 -29.21
C LEU A 170 -3.73 12.22 -29.00
N ARG A 171 -4.07 11.15 -28.28
CA ARG A 171 -5.46 10.82 -27.93
C ARG A 171 -5.77 11.13 -26.48
N LEU A 172 -6.77 11.96 -26.27
CA LEU A 172 -7.26 12.40 -24.97
C LEU A 172 -8.79 12.25 -24.86
N ASP A 173 -9.44 11.61 -25.84
CA ASP A 173 -10.90 11.53 -25.92
C ASP A 173 -11.52 10.75 -24.75
N ARG A 174 -12.81 10.99 -24.51
CA ARG A 174 -13.63 10.30 -23.50
C ARG A 174 -13.03 10.39 -22.09
N ASN A 175 -12.56 11.57 -21.73
CA ASN A 175 -12.09 11.93 -20.38
C ASN A 175 -13.00 13.02 -19.78
N ARG A 176 -12.55 13.70 -18.72
CA ARG A 176 -13.24 14.81 -18.04
C ARG A 176 -12.41 16.10 -18.05
N LEU A 177 -11.63 16.31 -19.11
CA LEU A 177 -10.73 17.47 -19.25
C LEU A 177 -11.52 18.77 -19.47
N LEU A 178 -11.02 19.85 -18.87
CA LEU A 178 -11.68 21.15 -18.72
C LEU A 178 -10.82 22.29 -19.31
N GLY A 179 -11.45 23.45 -19.52
CA GLY A 179 -10.77 24.64 -20.02
C GLY A 179 -10.54 24.63 -21.54
N SER A 180 -9.74 25.57 -22.03
CA SER A 180 -9.44 25.74 -23.46
C SER A 180 -8.25 24.89 -23.92
N VAL A 181 -8.24 24.52 -25.20
CA VAL A 181 -7.07 23.92 -25.84
C VAL A 181 -5.90 24.94 -25.84
N PRO A 182 -4.72 24.66 -25.26
CA PRO A 182 -3.70 25.69 -25.03
C PRO A 182 -3.04 26.19 -26.31
N ALA A 183 -3.43 27.38 -26.80
CA ALA A 183 -2.89 27.95 -28.05
C ALA A 183 -3.19 29.46 -28.22
N HIS A 184 -2.23 30.32 -27.87
CA HIS A 184 -2.26 31.78 -28.09
C HIS A 184 -3.42 32.48 -27.31
N ASN A 185 -3.68 33.80 -27.32
CA ASN A 185 -3.36 34.90 -28.24
C ASN A 185 -2.61 36.07 -27.60
N ALA A 186 -1.94 36.89 -28.44
CA ALA A 186 -1.51 38.23 -28.05
C ALA A 186 -2.71 39.18 -28.01
N SER A 187 -2.95 39.83 -26.86
CA SER A 187 -4.02 40.84 -26.72
C SER A 187 -3.71 41.94 -25.70
N GLU A 188 -2.48 42.49 -25.71
CA GLU A 188 -2.31 43.96 -25.70
C GLU A 188 -0.89 44.42 -26.10
N ARG A 189 -0.83 45.33 -27.09
CA ARG A 189 0.21 46.34 -27.37
C ARG A 189 1.71 46.02 -27.12
N SER A 190 2.25 44.94 -27.68
CA SER A 190 3.59 45.00 -28.28
C SER A 190 3.79 43.96 -29.39
N LEU A 191 4.46 44.36 -30.47
CA LEU A 191 5.16 43.39 -31.33
C LEU A 191 6.53 43.11 -30.70
N PRO A 192 6.95 41.85 -30.70
CA PRO A 192 8.25 41.55 -31.30
C PRO A 192 8.09 40.87 -32.65
N SER A 193 8.86 41.31 -33.64
CA SER A 193 8.96 40.70 -34.96
C SER A 193 9.79 39.41 -34.93
N ASN A 194 9.29 38.38 -34.23
CA ASN A 194 9.61 36.95 -34.38
C ASN A 194 8.74 36.14 -33.41
N GLY A 195 7.52 35.78 -33.84
CA GLY A 195 6.54 35.13 -32.97
C GLY A 195 6.91 33.68 -32.62
N THR A 196 7.43 33.45 -31.41
CA THR A 196 7.65 32.10 -30.89
C THR A 196 6.32 31.39 -30.64
N LEU A 197 6.12 30.24 -31.26
CA LEU A 197 4.94 29.40 -31.04
C LEU A 197 4.91 28.90 -29.58
N MET A 198 3.72 28.88 -28.96
CA MET A 198 3.51 28.41 -27.59
C MET A 198 2.28 27.51 -27.49
N GLY A 199 2.27 26.61 -26.50
CA GLY A 199 1.24 25.59 -26.35
C GLY A 199 1.21 24.64 -27.56
N PHE A 200 0.03 24.11 -27.87
CA PHE A 200 -0.16 23.06 -28.88
C PHE A 200 0.11 23.54 -30.32
N CYS A 201 0.22 24.86 -30.56
CA CYS A 201 0.70 25.36 -31.86
C CYS A 201 2.21 25.12 -32.11
N ARG A 202 2.98 24.63 -31.13
CA ARG A 202 4.36 24.17 -31.33
C ARG A 202 4.48 22.81 -32.03
N PHE A 203 3.39 22.04 -32.11
CA PHE A 203 3.42 20.70 -32.70
C PHE A 203 3.76 20.74 -34.19
N SER A 204 5.00 20.36 -34.54
CA SER A 204 5.47 20.34 -35.93
C SER A 204 5.21 19.01 -36.67
N GLN A 205 5.02 17.90 -35.93
CA GLN A 205 4.87 16.55 -36.48
C GLN A 205 3.50 15.89 -36.21
N LEU A 206 2.58 16.57 -35.53
CA LEU A 206 1.30 16.01 -35.12
C LEU A 206 0.41 15.72 -36.34
N LYS A 207 0.05 14.45 -36.51
CA LYS A 207 -0.73 13.92 -37.65
C LYS A 207 -2.13 13.50 -37.21
N VAL A 208 -2.25 13.01 -35.97
CA VAL A 208 -3.49 12.52 -35.38
C VAL A 208 -3.66 13.12 -34.00
N ALA A 209 -4.79 13.76 -33.73
CA ALA A 209 -5.22 13.99 -32.36
C ALA A 209 -6.73 13.84 -32.22
N ASP A 210 -7.16 13.41 -31.04
CA ASP A 210 -8.57 13.36 -30.66
C ASP A 210 -8.74 13.91 -29.24
N PHE A 211 -9.62 14.90 -29.11
CA PHE A 211 -9.98 15.61 -27.89
C PHE A 211 -11.47 15.41 -27.57
N SER A 212 -12.18 14.55 -28.30
CA SER A 212 -13.64 14.45 -28.25
C SER A 212 -14.18 13.91 -26.93
N TYR A 213 -15.46 14.16 -26.66
CA TYR A 213 -16.18 13.68 -25.46
C TYR A 213 -15.53 14.09 -24.12
N ASN A 214 -14.94 15.30 -24.05
CA ASN A 214 -14.47 15.94 -22.83
C ASN A 214 -15.44 17.09 -22.42
N PHE A 215 -14.93 18.07 -21.68
CA PHE A 215 -15.63 19.30 -21.27
C PHE A 215 -14.79 20.56 -21.63
N LEU A 216 -14.11 20.51 -22.78
CA LEU A 216 -13.27 21.62 -23.26
C LEU A 216 -14.15 22.78 -23.74
N VAL A 217 -13.71 24.02 -23.49
CA VAL A 217 -14.46 25.27 -23.71
C VAL A 217 -13.69 26.28 -24.55
N GLY A 218 -14.40 27.26 -25.12
CA GLY A 218 -13.81 28.27 -26.02
C GLY A 218 -13.77 27.80 -27.48
N SER A 219 -12.85 28.32 -28.27
CA SER A 219 -12.73 28.05 -29.71
C SER A 219 -11.62 27.04 -30.04
N ILE A 220 -11.76 26.35 -31.19
CA ILE A 220 -10.69 25.48 -31.70
C ILE A 220 -9.53 26.35 -32.22
N PRO A 221 -8.28 26.09 -31.81
CA PRO A 221 -7.13 26.87 -32.27
C PRO A 221 -6.92 26.78 -33.79
N LYS A 222 -6.67 27.92 -34.45
CA LYS A 222 -6.43 27.97 -35.90
C LYS A 222 -5.28 27.06 -36.36
N CYS A 223 -4.24 26.91 -35.54
CA CYS A 223 -3.10 26.03 -35.83
C CYS A 223 -3.47 24.53 -35.84
N LEU A 224 -4.59 24.14 -35.23
CA LEU A 224 -5.09 22.75 -35.19
C LEU A 224 -6.26 22.52 -36.18
N ALA A 225 -6.63 23.52 -36.98
CA ALA A 225 -7.77 23.45 -37.90
C ALA A 225 -7.60 22.49 -39.09
N TYR A 226 -6.41 21.88 -39.24
CA TYR A 226 -6.17 20.79 -40.20
C TYR A 226 -6.68 19.43 -39.69
N LEU A 227 -6.95 19.29 -38.39
CA LEU A 227 -7.46 18.05 -37.80
C LEU A 227 -8.94 17.84 -38.15
N PRO A 228 -9.42 16.57 -38.20
CA PRO A 228 -10.84 16.28 -38.44
C PRO A 228 -11.76 16.97 -37.42
N ARG A 229 -12.88 17.53 -37.89
CA ARG A 229 -13.89 18.16 -37.00
C ARG A 229 -14.48 17.18 -35.97
N SER A 230 -14.47 15.88 -36.27
CA SER A 230 -14.82 14.81 -35.33
C SER A 230 -13.93 14.76 -34.09
N SER A 231 -12.65 15.14 -34.20
CA SER A 231 -11.69 15.15 -33.08
C SER A 231 -12.03 16.15 -31.97
N PHE A 232 -13.05 17.00 -32.16
CA PHE A 232 -13.47 18.02 -31.19
C PHE A 232 -14.94 17.88 -30.76
N GLN A 233 -15.67 16.85 -31.21
CA GLN A 233 -17.09 16.65 -30.89
C GLN A 233 -17.33 16.29 -29.41
N GLY A 234 -18.56 16.49 -28.92
CA GLY A 234 -18.95 16.13 -27.55
C GLY A 234 -18.32 16.96 -26.43
N ASN A 235 -17.69 18.09 -26.77
CA ASN A 235 -17.14 19.10 -25.87
C ASN A 235 -18.13 20.27 -25.67
N CYS A 236 -17.67 21.35 -25.05
CA CYS A 236 -18.41 22.57 -24.76
C CYS A 236 -17.83 23.78 -25.54
N LEU A 237 -17.40 23.52 -26.78
CA LEU A 237 -16.72 24.48 -27.65
C LEU A 237 -17.71 25.37 -28.40
N GLN A 238 -17.30 26.61 -28.66
CA GLN A 238 -18.02 27.60 -29.47
C GLN A 238 -17.76 27.31 -30.97
N ALA A 239 -18.40 26.25 -31.49
CA ALA A 239 -18.27 25.83 -32.89
C ALA A 239 -19.56 25.13 -33.39
N ASP A 240 -20.34 25.84 -34.20
CA ASP A 240 -21.67 25.40 -34.67
C ASP A 240 -21.64 24.25 -35.68
N ASP A 241 -20.50 23.99 -36.32
CA ASP A 241 -20.33 22.96 -37.35
C ASP A 241 -20.06 21.54 -36.77
N ILE A 242 -20.05 21.41 -35.44
CA ILE A 242 -19.65 20.19 -34.73
C ILE A 242 -20.76 19.77 -33.77
N LYS A 243 -20.98 18.45 -33.62
CA LYS A 243 -21.87 17.87 -32.60
C LYS A 243 -21.31 18.07 -31.20
N GLN A 244 -21.48 19.26 -30.63
CA GLN A 244 -21.09 19.58 -29.25
C GLN A 244 -22.12 19.10 -28.23
N ARG A 245 -21.71 19.09 -26.96
CA ARG A 245 -22.53 18.75 -25.80
C ARG A 245 -23.59 19.85 -25.58
N PRO A 246 -24.84 19.53 -25.19
CA PRO A 246 -25.84 20.54 -24.86
C PRO A 246 -25.39 21.46 -23.73
N VAL A 247 -25.66 22.76 -23.85
CA VAL A 247 -25.22 23.81 -22.89
C VAL A 247 -25.56 23.46 -21.44
N ALA A 248 -26.73 22.87 -21.19
CA ALA A 248 -27.17 22.44 -19.86
C ALA A 248 -26.27 21.36 -19.20
N GLN A 249 -25.42 20.68 -19.95
CA GLN A 249 -24.43 19.72 -19.44
C GLN A 249 -22.99 20.27 -19.42
N CYS A 250 -22.79 21.53 -19.83
CA CYS A 250 -21.46 22.15 -19.90
C CYS A 250 -21.08 22.91 -18.63
N GLY A 251 -22.05 23.23 -17.77
CA GLY A 251 -21.86 24.00 -16.55
C GLY A 251 -21.69 25.49 -16.80
N ASN A 252 -22.14 26.31 -15.84
CA ASN A 252 -21.74 27.71 -15.79
C ASN A 252 -20.29 27.80 -15.25
N PRO A 253 -19.50 28.79 -15.67
CA PRO A 253 -18.13 28.99 -15.17
C PRO A 253 -18.06 29.57 -13.74
N SER A 254 -19.13 29.44 -12.95
CA SER A 254 -19.23 29.86 -11.55
C SER A 254 -20.25 29.01 -10.79
N ASP A 255 -19.91 28.69 -9.54
CA ASP A 255 -20.73 28.05 -8.50
C ASP A 255 -21.12 26.56 -8.65
N SER A 256 -21.71 26.05 -7.57
CA SER A 256 -21.64 24.68 -7.06
C SER A 256 -22.78 23.76 -7.56
N PRO A 257 -22.72 22.42 -7.35
CA PRO A 257 -23.59 21.50 -8.07
C PRO A 257 -25.03 21.46 -7.51
N PRO A 258 -26.07 21.54 -8.37
CA PRO A 258 -27.46 21.43 -7.94
C PRO A 258 -27.85 19.97 -7.64
N THR A 259 -28.79 19.82 -6.71
CA THR A 259 -29.32 18.56 -6.19
C THR A 259 -30.51 18.02 -7.00
N ASN A 260 -31.04 16.86 -6.57
CA ASN A 260 -32.10 16.09 -7.26
C ASN A 260 -33.38 16.89 -7.54
N ALA A 261 -34.00 16.61 -8.69
CA ALA A 261 -35.43 16.84 -8.95
C ALA A 261 -36.04 15.62 -9.66
N HIS A 262 -37.35 15.43 -9.53
CA HIS A 262 -38.02 14.16 -9.88
C HIS A 262 -38.54 14.06 -11.33
N SER A 263 -38.85 12.81 -11.67
CA SER A 263 -39.58 12.32 -12.84
C SER A 263 -40.84 13.11 -13.24
N GLU A 264 -41.17 13.08 -14.53
CA GLU A 264 -42.58 13.01 -14.95
C GLU A 264 -42.76 12.20 -16.25
N VAL A 265 -44.01 11.90 -16.62
CA VAL A 265 -44.39 10.83 -17.57
C VAL A 265 -45.46 11.32 -18.55
N MET A 266 -45.32 11.01 -19.85
CA MET A 266 -46.49 10.82 -20.74
C MET A 266 -46.18 9.84 -21.90
N SER A 267 -47.17 9.45 -22.70
CA SER A 267 -47.10 8.24 -23.53
C SER A 267 -47.99 8.21 -24.78
N LYS A 268 -47.59 7.36 -25.78
CA LYS A 268 -48.36 6.86 -26.95
C LYS A 268 -48.75 7.90 -28.03
N PRO A 269 -49.22 7.49 -29.24
CA PRO A 269 -49.38 6.13 -29.81
C PRO A 269 -48.68 5.87 -31.18
N LEU A 270 -48.86 4.64 -31.69
CA LEU A 270 -48.57 4.14 -33.06
C LEU A 270 -49.63 4.69 -34.09
N PRO A 271 -49.50 4.52 -35.44
CA PRO A 271 -49.68 3.19 -36.09
C PRO A 271 -49.06 2.91 -37.50
N THR A 272 -48.83 1.62 -37.82
CA THR A 272 -48.85 0.97 -39.18
C THR A 272 -47.83 1.44 -40.26
N LYS A 273 -47.46 0.69 -41.32
CA LYS A 273 -47.68 -0.69 -41.87
C LYS A 273 -46.40 -1.01 -42.73
N ASN A 274 -46.07 -2.19 -43.26
CA ASN A 274 -46.79 -3.40 -43.70
C ASN A 274 -45.84 -4.64 -43.68
N GLU A 275 -46.33 -5.86 -43.88
CA GLU A 275 -45.52 -7.09 -44.03
C GLU A 275 -45.10 -7.40 -45.48
N SER A 276 -44.09 -8.27 -45.66
CA SER A 276 -44.16 -9.41 -46.60
C SER A 276 -43.33 -10.61 -46.11
N LYS A 277 -43.84 -11.84 -46.29
CA LYS A 277 -43.22 -13.11 -45.86
C LYS A 277 -42.66 -13.89 -47.06
N HIS A 278 -41.80 -14.88 -46.79
CA HIS A 278 -41.80 -16.14 -47.55
C HIS A 278 -41.51 -17.37 -46.65
N GLN A 279 -42.21 -18.47 -46.96
CA GLN A 279 -42.06 -19.87 -46.49
C GLN A 279 -41.44 -20.70 -47.66
N ASP A 280 -41.04 -21.99 -47.62
CA ASP A 280 -40.98 -23.12 -46.67
C ASP A 280 -39.97 -24.18 -47.27
N SER A 281 -39.71 -25.44 -46.84
CA SER A 281 -40.04 -26.35 -45.72
C SER A 281 -39.06 -27.56 -45.73
N SER A 282 -39.13 -28.47 -44.74
CA SER A 282 -38.73 -29.92 -44.84
C SER A 282 -37.22 -30.24 -44.98
N SER A 283 -36.63 -31.39 -44.57
CA SER A 283 -37.00 -32.56 -43.72
C SER A 283 -35.72 -33.25 -43.19
N LYS A 284 -35.81 -34.21 -42.25
CA LYS A 284 -34.67 -34.98 -41.68
C LYS A 284 -34.51 -36.38 -42.30
N PRO A 285 -33.28 -36.92 -42.41
CA PRO A 285 -32.99 -38.36 -42.49
C PRO A 285 -32.32 -38.90 -41.21
N ALA A 286 -32.19 -40.23 -41.08
CA ALA A 286 -31.83 -40.92 -39.84
C ALA A 286 -30.33 -41.26 -39.71
N TRP A 287 -29.73 -40.94 -38.55
CA TRP A 287 -28.38 -41.36 -38.14
C TRP A 287 -28.26 -41.76 -36.65
N VAL A 288 -29.37 -41.71 -35.91
CA VAL A 288 -29.38 -41.64 -34.43
C VAL A 288 -29.03 -42.96 -33.73
N LEU A 289 -29.18 -44.12 -34.41
CA LEU A 289 -28.96 -45.45 -33.82
C LEU A 289 -27.50 -45.94 -33.80
N ALA A 290 -26.53 -45.09 -34.18
CA ALA A 290 -25.10 -45.42 -34.11
C ALA A 290 -24.35 -44.78 -32.92
N LEU A 291 -25.00 -43.90 -32.15
CA LEU A 291 -24.31 -42.99 -31.21
C LEU A 291 -24.17 -43.56 -29.77
N GLU A 292 -24.94 -44.57 -29.40
CA GLU A 292 -25.03 -45.04 -28.00
C GLU A 292 -23.91 -45.99 -27.56
N ILE A 293 -23.25 -46.70 -28.48
CA ILE A 293 -22.17 -47.64 -28.12
C ILE A 293 -20.84 -46.90 -27.87
N ALA A 294 -20.58 -45.80 -28.59
CA ALA A 294 -19.36 -44.98 -28.43
C ALA A 294 -19.34 -44.16 -27.12
N THR A 295 -20.52 -43.83 -26.58
CA THR A 295 -20.66 -43.02 -25.35
C THR A 295 -20.42 -43.83 -24.07
N GLY A 296 -20.72 -45.14 -24.06
CA GLY A 296 -20.45 -45.99 -22.89
C GLY A 296 -18.97 -46.14 -22.56
N ILE A 297 -18.12 -46.38 -23.57
CA ILE A 297 -16.68 -46.61 -23.39
C ILE A 297 -15.96 -45.35 -22.90
N THR A 298 -16.37 -44.17 -23.40
CA THR A 298 -15.77 -42.89 -22.99
C THR A 298 -16.14 -42.51 -21.55
N VAL A 299 -17.38 -42.74 -21.11
CA VAL A 299 -17.79 -42.51 -19.71
C VAL A 299 -17.04 -43.42 -18.74
N GLY A 300 -16.85 -44.70 -19.06
CA GLY A 300 -16.08 -45.63 -18.22
C GLY A 300 -14.63 -45.19 -18.00
N LEU A 301 -13.94 -44.73 -19.06
CA LEU A 301 -12.58 -44.21 -18.99
C LEU A 301 -12.46 -42.96 -18.10
N VAL A 302 -13.42 -42.03 -18.21
CA VAL A 302 -13.47 -40.84 -17.33
C VAL A 302 -13.66 -41.24 -15.86
N PHE A 303 -14.53 -42.21 -15.57
CA PHE A 303 -14.80 -42.63 -14.19
C PHE A 303 -13.56 -43.23 -13.49
N VAL A 304 -12.76 -44.03 -14.20
CA VAL A 304 -11.48 -44.57 -13.68
C VAL A 304 -10.46 -43.46 -13.39
N ILE A 305 -10.37 -42.44 -14.26
CA ILE A 305 -9.49 -41.28 -14.06
C ILE A 305 -9.94 -40.44 -12.84
N VAL A 306 -11.25 -40.27 -12.64
CA VAL A 306 -11.82 -39.61 -11.47
C VAL A 306 -11.52 -40.39 -10.18
N LEU A 307 -11.63 -41.72 -10.18
CA LEU A 307 -11.25 -42.55 -9.03
C LEU A 307 -9.76 -42.39 -8.69
N PHE A 308 -8.88 -42.49 -9.69
CA PHE A 308 -7.43 -42.43 -9.49
C PHE A 308 -6.96 -41.05 -9.01
N THR A 309 -7.60 -39.97 -9.48
CA THR A 309 -7.33 -38.61 -8.98
C THR A 309 -7.91 -38.37 -7.58
N ALA A 310 -9.07 -38.95 -7.23
CA ALA A 310 -9.60 -38.90 -5.87
C ALA A 310 -8.68 -39.62 -4.85
N VAL A 311 -8.19 -40.82 -5.18
CA VAL A 311 -7.24 -41.56 -4.33
C VAL A 311 -5.91 -40.82 -4.17
N ARG A 312 -5.40 -40.17 -5.23
CA ARG A 312 -4.24 -39.26 -5.11
C ARG A 312 -4.50 -38.05 -4.22
N LYS A 313 -5.74 -37.54 -4.18
CA LYS A 313 -6.14 -36.39 -3.34
C LYS A 313 -6.12 -36.71 -1.85
N PHE A 314 -6.48 -37.94 -1.45
CA PHE A 314 -6.42 -38.39 -0.06
C PHE A 314 -4.99 -38.65 0.48
N LYS A 315 -3.97 -38.76 -0.38
CA LYS A 315 -2.57 -38.90 0.03
C LYS A 315 -1.72 -37.60 -0.06
N ARG A 316 -2.37 -36.43 -0.14
CA ARG A 316 -1.71 -35.13 0.03
C ARG A 316 -2.56 -34.18 0.87
N LYS A 317 -2.16 -33.94 2.12
CA LYS A 317 -2.54 -32.73 2.88
C LYS A 317 -1.58 -31.59 2.49
N PRO A 318 -2.02 -30.55 1.76
CA PRO A 318 -1.44 -29.23 1.88
C PRO A 318 -1.97 -28.51 3.13
N SER A 319 -1.24 -27.51 3.63
CA SER A 319 -1.79 -26.48 4.51
C SER A 319 -2.79 -25.57 3.77
N ASN A 320 -3.65 -24.88 4.51
CA ASN A 320 -4.75 -24.09 3.95
C ASN A 320 -4.27 -22.76 3.34
N ILE A 321 -3.80 -22.79 2.09
CA ILE A 321 -3.62 -21.57 1.28
C ILE A 321 -5.01 -21.01 0.93
N MET A 322 -5.24 -19.73 1.26
CA MET A 322 -6.50 -19.01 0.99
C MET A 322 -6.96 -19.18 -0.47
N ARG A 323 -8.21 -19.61 -0.66
CA ARG A 323 -8.82 -19.81 -1.98
C ARG A 323 -10.06 -18.92 -2.13
N TRP A 324 -9.82 -17.69 -2.57
CA TRP A 324 -10.83 -16.75 -3.01
C TRP A 324 -11.83 -17.40 -3.98
N LYS A 325 -13.12 -17.36 -3.65
CA LYS A 325 -14.23 -17.78 -4.52
C LYS A 325 -15.04 -16.57 -4.92
N LYS A 326 -15.45 -16.53 -6.20
CA LYS A 326 -16.24 -15.43 -6.77
C LYS A 326 -17.60 -15.95 -7.24
N SER A 327 -18.67 -15.41 -6.68
CA SER A 327 -20.02 -15.44 -7.25
C SER A 327 -20.30 -14.09 -7.92
N SER A 328 -21.13 -14.10 -8.97
CA SER A 328 -21.30 -12.95 -9.87
C SER A 328 -22.75 -12.49 -9.96
N SER A 329 -23.07 -11.29 -9.48
CA SER A 329 -24.36 -10.64 -9.77
C SER A 329 -24.36 -9.11 -9.60
N VAL A 330 -24.39 -8.43 -10.76
CA VAL A 330 -25.05 -7.11 -11.00
C VAL A 330 -24.44 -5.86 -10.31
N ILE A 331 -24.66 -4.70 -10.93
CA ILE A 331 -24.01 -3.41 -10.66
C ILE A 331 -25.05 -2.36 -10.25
N ALA A 332 -24.81 -1.61 -9.18
CA ALA A 332 -25.43 -0.30 -8.97
C ALA A 332 -24.58 0.59 -8.03
N LYS A 333 -23.92 1.60 -8.61
CA LYS A 333 -23.36 2.86 -8.05
C LYS A 333 -22.50 2.83 -6.76
N ASP A 334 -21.61 3.82 -6.72
CA ASP A 334 -20.90 4.35 -5.54
C ASP A 334 -20.22 3.33 -4.62
N ASN A 335 -18.99 2.92 -4.98
CA ASN A 335 -17.83 2.85 -4.08
C ASN A 335 -16.57 2.34 -4.79
N LEU A 336 -15.39 2.79 -4.36
CA LEU A 336 -14.17 1.99 -4.49
C LEU A 336 -14.26 0.84 -3.46
N THR A 337 -14.84 -0.28 -3.86
CA THR A 337 -14.74 -1.55 -3.12
C THR A 337 -13.59 -2.37 -3.66
N LEU A 338 -12.40 -2.21 -3.06
CA LEU A 338 -11.53 -3.36 -2.86
C LEU A 338 -12.32 -4.32 -1.95
N TYR A 339 -12.47 -5.56 -2.37
CA TYR A 339 -12.99 -6.60 -1.48
C TYR A 339 -11.82 -7.07 -0.60
N ILE A 340 -11.65 -6.43 0.55
CA ILE A 340 -11.10 -7.13 1.71
C ILE A 340 -12.01 -8.33 1.94
N ASP A 341 -11.46 -9.50 2.31
CA ASP A 341 -12.29 -10.67 2.55
C ASP A 341 -13.36 -10.34 3.62
N SER A 342 -14.62 -10.66 3.31
CA SER A 342 -15.71 -10.46 4.27
C SER A 342 -15.61 -11.42 5.46
N GLU A 343 -14.79 -12.49 5.36
CA GLU A 343 -14.38 -13.27 6.54
C GLU A 343 -13.34 -12.55 7.40
N LEU A 344 -12.43 -11.74 6.81
CA LEU A 344 -11.40 -10.99 7.56
C LEU A 344 -11.98 -9.80 8.35
N LEU A 345 -13.06 -9.17 7.87
CA LEU A 345 -13.73 -8.07 8.59
C LEU A 345 -15.00 -8.51 9.34
N LYS A 346 -15.28 -9.82 9.41
CA LYS A 346 -16.53 -10.36 9.96
C LYS A 346 -16.81 -9.91 11.39
N ASP A 347 -15.75 -9.82 12.19
CA ASP A 347 -15.82 -9.49 13.62
C ASP A 347 -15.45 -8.01 13.90
N VAL A 348 -15.34 -7.18 12.85
CA VAL A 348 -14.92 -5.77 12.90
C VAL A 348 -16.04 -4.86 12.39
N THR A 349 -16.59 -4.02 13.27
CA THR A 349 -17.79 -3.21 12.96
C THR A 349 -17.47 -2.01 12.08
N ARG A 350 -18.18 -1.84 10.96
CA ARG A 350 -18.15 -0.57 10.21
C ARG A 350 -19.09 0.43 10.87
N TYR A 351 -18.52 1.44 11.53
CA TYR A 351 -19.26 2.55 12.13
C TYR A 351 -19.51 3.67 11.11
N SER A 352 -20.59 4.41 11.31
CA SER A 352 -20.77 5.74 10.70
C SER A 352 -20.09 6.83 11.54
N ARG A 353 -19.73 7.97 10.93
CA ARG A 353 -19.17 9.13 11.66
C ARG A 353 -20.11 9.56 12.78
N LYS A 354 -21.41 9.65 12.49
CA LYS A 354 -22.43 10.10 13.45
C LYS A 354 -22.57 9.17 14.67
N GLU A 355 -22.26 7.88 14.54
CA GLU A 355 -22.25 6.97 15.69
C GLU A 355 -21.02 7.16 16.57
N LEU A 356 -19.87 7.50 15.98
CA LEU A 356 -18.66 7.83 16.73
C LEU A 356 -18.73 9.24 17.34
N GLU A 357 -19.38 10.18 16.65
CA GLU A 357 -19.70 11.53 17.14
C GLU A 357 -20.51 11.47 18.43
N VAL A 358 -21.60 10.69 18.45
CA VAL A 358 -22.39 10.43 19.67
C VAL A 358 -21.62 9.63 20.73
N ALA A 359 -20.72 8.71 20.33
CA ALA A 359 -19.94 7.93 21.30
C ALA A 359 -18.80 8.72 21.95
N CYS A 360 -18.21 9.70 21.25
CA CYS A 360 -17.07 10.52 21.67
C CYS A 360 -17.48 11.94 22.09
N GLU A 361 -18.76 12.14 22.45
CA GLU A 361 -19.32 13.41 22.94
C GLU A 361 -18.99 14.59 22.01
N ASP A 362 -19.46 14.49 20.76
CA ASP A 362 -19.20 15.43 19.66
C ASP A 362 -17.70 15.62 19.35
N PHE A 363 -16.91 14.56 19.56
CA PHE A 363 -15.44 14.53 19.44
C PHE A 363 -14.71 15.51 20.39
N SER A 364 -15.28 15.80 21.55
CA SER A 364 -14.66 16.68 22.56
C SER A 364 -13.59 15.99 23.42
N ASN A 365 -13.74 14.69 23.68
CA ASN A 365 -12.92 13.93 24.62
C ASN A 365 -11.59 13.44 23.99
N ILE A 366 -10.66 14.36 23.74
CA ILE A 366 -9.34 14.07 23.18
C ILE A 366 -8.42 13.51 24.28
N ILE A 367 -7.87 12.32 24.05
CA ILE A 367 -6.88 11.65 24.92
C ILE A 367 -5.48 11.58 24.31
N GLY A 368 -5.33 11.89 23.01
CA GLY A 368 -4.03 11.89 22.34
C GLY A 368 -4.05 12.73 21.06
N SER A 369 -2.92 13.34 20.73
CA SER A 369 -2.76 14.17 19.53
C SER A 369 -1.34 14.03 18.99
N SER A 370 -1.23 13.62 17.72
CA SER A 370 0.00 13.71 16.92
C SER A 370 -0.26 14.62 15.70
N PRO A 371 0.76 15.05 14.93
CA PRO A 371 0.56 15.96 13.80
C PRO A 371 -0.43 15.43 12.74
N ASP A 372 -0.48 14.10 12.59
CA ASP A 372 -1.24 13.40 11.56
C ASP A 372 -2.50 12.67 12.10
N SER A 373 -2.73 12.68 13.42
CA SER A 373 -3.87 11.95 14.01
C SER A 373 -4.35 12.51 15.35
N LEU A 374 -5.65 12.36 15.62
CA LEU A 374 -6.29 12.68 16.89
C LEU A 374 -6.95 11.43 17.48
N VAL A 375 -6.71 11.16 18.75
CA VAL A 375 -7.26 10.02 19.49
C VAL A 375 -8.31 10.52 20.48
N TYR A 376 -9.54 10.05 20.32
CA TYR A 376 -10.68 10.37 21.18
C TYR A 376 -11.04 9.17 22.05
N LYS A 377 -11.37 9.42 23.31
CA LYS A 377 -12.10 8.43 24.14
C LYS A 377 -13.58 8.50 23.79
N GLY A 378 -14.27 7.37 23.82
CA GLY A 378 -15.72 7.32 23.70
C GLY A 378 -16.33 6.12 24.41
N THR A 379 -17.65 6.12 24.53
CA THR A 379 -18.44 5.02 25.09
C THR A 379 -19.49 4.56 24.09
N THR A 380 -19.45 3.28 23.72
CA THR A 380 -20.44 2.69 22.81
C THR A 380 -21.80 2.53 23.49
N LYS A 381 -22.86 2.34 22.68
CA LYS A 381 -24.23 2.00 23.17
C LYS A 381 -24.27 0.75 24.06
N GLY A 382 -23.25 -0.12 23.99
CA GLY A 382 -23.08 -1.29 24.87
C GLY A 382 -22.33 -1.04 26.18
N ARG A 383 -21.98 0.23 26.49
CA ARG A 383 -21.10 0.66 27.59
C ARG A 383 -19.63 0.18 27.52
N SER A 384 -19.19 -0.39 26.41
CA SER A 384 -17.76 -0.61 26.18
C SER A 384 -17.07 0.72 25.86
N GLU A 385 -16.02 1.05 26.60
CA GLU A 385 -15.13 2.17 26.30
C GLU A 385 -14.30 1.88 25.04
N ILE A 386 -14.09 2.90 24.21
CA ILE A 386 -13.41 2.80 22.92
C ILE A 386 -12.41 3.94 22.70
N ALA A 387 -11.31 3.63 22.02
CA ALA A 387 -10.39 4.61 21.46
C ALA A 387 -10.73 4.78 19.97
N VAL A 388 -11.11 5.99 19.57
CA VAL A 388 -11.35 6.35 18.16
C VAL A 388 -10.19 7.19 17.68
N ILE A 389 -9.38 6.68 16.76
CA ILE A 389 -8.36 7.50 16.09
C ILE A 389 -8.94 8.06 14.80
N SER A 390 -8.93 9.37 14.63
CA SER A 390 -9.15 10.04 13.35
C SER A 390 -7.82 10.40 12.71
N LEU A 391 -7.65 10.07 11.43
CA LEU A 391 -6.53 10.57 10.64
C LEU A 391 -6.79 12.05 10.29
N GLY A 392 -5.79 12.91 10.47
CA GLY A 392 -5.90 14.37 10.33
C GLY A 392 -5.80 14.89 8.89
N LEU A 393 -5.65 14.00 7.91
CA LEU A 393 -5.43 14.35 6.50
C LEU A 393 -6.71 14.87 5.83
N LYS A 394 -6.56 15.91 5.00
CA LYS A 394 -7.65 16.47 4.20
C LYS A 394 -7.93 15.60 2.97
N ASP A 395 -9.19 15.63 2.50
CA ASP A 395 -9.62 14.97 1.25
C ASP A 395 -8.74 15.36 0.04
N GLU A 396 -8.33 16.63 -0.01
CA GLU A 396 -7.40 17.22 -0.99
C GLU A 396 -6.04 16.48 -1.07
N GLN A 397 -5.59 15.89 0.03
CA GLN A 397 -4.32 15.15 0.16
C GLN A 397 -4.54 13.64 0.06
N TRP A 398 -5.78 13.15 0.13
CA TRP A 398 -6.10 11.73 0.23
C TRP A 398 -6.07 11.01 -1.12
N THR A 399 -4.87 10.60 -1.53
CA THR A 399 -4.68 9.87 -2.78
C THR A 399 -5.31 8.47 -2.74
N GLY A 400 -5.60 7.90 -3.92
CA GLY A 400 -6.03 6.50 -4.04
C GLY A 400 -5.00 5.47 -3.53
N TYR A 401 -3.73 5.88 -3.37
CA TYR A 401 -2.69 5.09 -2.71
C TYR A 401 -2.89 5.07 -1.19
N LEU A 402 -3.16 6.21 -0.56
CA LEU A 402 -3.49 6.28 0.88
C LEU A 402 -4.77 5.49 1.19
N GLU A 403 -5.78 5.55 0.33
CA GLU A 403 -7.00 4.73 0.44
C GLU A 403 -6.71 3.22 0.40
N LEU A 404 -5.80 2.76 -0.48
CA LEU A 404 -5.35 1.36 -0.53
C LEU A 404 -4.64 0.96 0.77
N TYR A 405 -3.72 1.79 1.26
CA TYR A 405 -2.95 1.47 2.46
C TYR A 405 -3.80 1.49 3.74
N PHE A 406 -4.71 2.46 3.90
CA PHE A 406 -5.70 2.45 4.97
C PHE A 406 -6.55 1.17 4.98
N GLN A 407 -7.07 0.76 3.82
CA GLN A 407 -7.86 -0.47 3.71
C GLN A 407 -7.04 -1.73 3.98
N LYS A 408 -5.78 -1.76 3.54
CA LYS A 408 -4.83 -2.84 3.87
C LYS A 408 -4.56 -2.90 5.38
N GLU A 409 -4.38 -1.75 6.03
CA GLU A 409 -4.06 -1.69 7.45
C GLU A 409 -5.25 -2.12 8.32
N VAL A 410 -6.47 -1.68 7.99
CA VAL A 410 -7.71 -2.22 8.59
C VAL A 410 -7.76 -3.75 8.47
N ALA A 411 -7.41 -4.32 7.32
CA ALA A 411 -7.37 -5.77 7.12
C ALA A 411 -6.23 -6.49 7.87
N CYS A 412 -5.11 -5.81 8.13
CA CYS A 412 -4.03 -6.32 8.97
C CYS A 412 -4.44 -6.34 10.45
N LEU A 413 -4.94 -5.20 10.95
CA LEU A 413 -5.39 -5.00 12.33
C LEU A 413 -6.59 -5.88 12.70
N ALA A 414 -7.50 -6.16 11.75
CA ALA A 414 -8.62 -7.09 11.95
C ALA A 414 -8.19 -8.54 12.26
N ARG A 415 -6.94 -8.92 11.98
CA ARG A 415 -6.36 -10.25 12.30
C ARG A 415 -5.81 -10.33 13.73
N LEU A 416 -5.86 -9.25 14.51
CA LEU A 416 -5.27 -9.18 15.84
C LEU A 416 -6.28 -9.57 16.93
N ASN A 417 -6.08 -10.72 17.57
CA ASN A 417 -6.93 -11.23 18.65
C ASN A 417 -6.09 -12.02 19.66
N HIS A 418 -5.46 -11.31 20.59
CA HIS A 418 -4.57 -11.85 21.63
C HIS A 418 -4.71 -11.03 22.93
N GLU A 419 -4.52 -11.64 24.11
CA GLU A 419 -4.72 -10.96 25.41
C GLU A 419 -3.92 -9.65 25.54
N ASN A 420 -2.64 -9.68 25.15
CA ASN A 420 -1.72 -8.54 25.23
C ASN A 420 -1.64 -7.65 23.98
N VAL A 421 -2.63 -7.68 23.08
CA VAL A 421 -2.65 -6.85 21.86
C VAL A 421 -3.94 -6.05 21.81
N GLY A 422 -3.86 -4.78 21.38
CA GLY A 422 -5.02 -3.91 21.20
C GLY A 422 -5.95 -4.45 20.10
N LYS A 423 -7.20 -4.74 20.47
CA LYS A 423 -8.18 -5.30 19.54
C LYS A 423 -8.85 -4.20 18.71
N LEU A 424 -8.82 -4.34 17.39
CA LEU A 424 -9.66 -3.52 16.50
C LEU A 424 -11.12 -3.95 16.64
N LEU A 425 -11.98 -3.04 17.10
CA LEU A 425 -13.42 -3.24 17.23
C LEU A 425 -14.19 -2.74 15.99
N GLY A 426 -13.60 -1.81 15.24
CA GLY A 426 -14.25 -1.24 14.07
C GLY A 426 -13.45 -0.18 13.31
N TYR A 427 -14.10 0.39 12.30
CA TYR A 427 -13.55 1.47 11.47
C TYR A 427 -14.67 2.35 10.91
N CYS A 428 -14.38 3.63 10.67
CA CYS A 428 -15.23 4.54 9.90
C CYS A 428 -14.56 4.87 8.56
N ARG A 429 -15.38 4.90 7.49
CA ARG A 429 -14.94 5.24 6.14
C ARG A 429 -16.07 5.95 5.39
N GLU A 430 -16.01 7.27 5.37
CA GLU A 430 -16.99 8.16 4.72
C GLU A 430 -16.29 9.19 3.83
N SER A 431 -16.96 9.60 2.75
CA SER A 431 -16.44 10.59 1.79
C SER A 431 -17.10 11.96 1.90
N SER A 432 -18.12 12.13 2.74
CA SER A 432 -18.80 13.42 2.94
C SER A 432 -19.50 13.44 4.31
N PRO A 433 -18.97 14.18 5.31
CA PRO A 433 -17.63 14.78 5.31
C PRO A 433 -16.55 13.70 5.20
N PHE A 434 -15.40 14.05 4.60
CA PHE A 434 -14.28 13.10 4.48
C PHE A 434 -13.83 12.63 5.87
N THR A 435 -13.89 11.31 6.11
CA THR A 435 -13.64 10.73 7.43
C THR A 435 -12.97 9.36 7.30
N ARG A 436 -11.83 9.17 7.96
CA ARG A 436 -11.12 7.90 8.11
C ARG A 436 -10.77 7.72 9.58
N MET A 437 -11.41 6.76 10.24
CA MET A 437 -11.15 6.46 11.64
C MET A 437 -10.98 4.96 11.89
N LEU A 438 -10.20 4.62 12.90
CA LEU A 438 -10.06 3.27 13.47
C LEU A 438 -10.65 3.28 14.88
N VAL A 439 -11.27 2.17 15.28
CA VAL A 439 -11.93 2.03 16.59
C VAL A 439 -11.35 0.82 17.30
N PHE A 440 -10.67 1.06 18.42
CA PHE A 440 -10.04 0.03 19.25
C PHE A 440 -10.74 -0.10 20.61
N GLU A 441 -10.54 -1.26 21.24
CA GLU A 441 -10.78 -1.46 22.67
C GLU A 441 -9.94 -0.46 23.47
N TYR A 442 -10.57 0.36 24.33
CA TYR A 442 -9.84 1.29 25.18
C TYR A 442 -9.28 0.58 26.41
N ALA A 443 -8.03 0.87 26.75
CA ALA A 443 -7.40 0.44 27.98
C ALA A 443 -7.38 1.63 28.95
N SER A 444 -8.13 1.52 30.05
CA SER A 444 -8.51 2.66 30.88
C SER A 444 -7.41 3.22 31.77
N ASN A 445 -6.27 2.53 31.91
CA ASN A 445 -5.16 2.95 32.76
C ASN A 445 -3.95 3.49 31.97
N GLY A 446 -4.21 4.23 30.88
CA GLY A 446 -3.19 5.00 30.14
C GLY A 446 -2.05 4.16 29.55
N THR A 447 -0.88 4.77 29.41
CA THR A 447 0.35 4.15 28.89
C THR A 447 1.30 3.71 30.00
N LEU A 448 2.19 2.78 29.64
CA LEU A 448 3.33 2.38 30.44
C LEU A 448 4.34 3.54 30.61
N TYR A 449 4.49 4.41 29.60
CA TYR A 449 5.34 5.61 29.67
C TYR A 449 4.91 6.56 30.79
N GLU A 450 3.62 6.89 30.88
CA GLU A 450 3.08 7.73 31.95
C GLU A 450 3.31 7.10 33.33
N HIS A 451 3.12 5.77 33.44
CA HIS A 451 3.31 5.03 34.69
C HIS A 451 4.76 4.89 35.16
N LEU A 452 5.74 4.93 34.25
CA LEU A 452 7.16 4.87 34.61
C LEU A 452 7.78 6.25 34.89
N HIS A 453 7.30 7.31 34.23
CA HIS A 453 7.99 8.61 34.24
C HIS A 453 7.19 9.80 34.79
N TYR A 454 5.86 9.68 34.98
CA TYR A 454 5.00 10.82 35.35
C TYR A 454 3.95 10.53 36.45
N GLY A 455 3.58 9.27 36.68
CA GLY A 455 2.56 8.87 37.67
C GLY A 455 3.11 8.69 39.10
N GLU A 456 2.23 8.25 40.01
CA GLU A 456 2.63 7.81 41.36
C GLU A 456 3.41 6.48 41.28
N ALA A 457 4.74 6.56 41.19
CA ALA A 457 5.66 5.42 41.04
C ALA A 457 5.45 4.28 42.08
N CYS A 458 4.86 4.61 43.24
CA CYS A 458 4.49 3.68 44.30
C CYS A 458 3.63 2.47 43.86
N GLN A 459 2.91 2.56 42.72
CA GLN A 459 2.01 1.50 42.26
C GLN A 459 2.72 0.39 41.44
N PHE A 460 3.96 0.62 41.02
CA PHE A 460 4.69 -0.20 40.04
C PHE A 460 5.75 -1.12 40.69
N SER A 461 5.31 -2.03 41.56
CA SER A 461 6.17 -3.01 42.24
C SER A 461 6.94 -3.91 41.25
N TRP A 462 8.04 -4.53 41.71
CA TRP A 462 8.83 -5.47 40.90
C TRP A 462 7.95 -6.55 40.25
N THR A 463 7.07 -7.21 41.01
CA THR A 463 6.16 -8.25 40.50
C THR A 463 5.19 -7.73 39.44
N ARG A 464 4.75 -6.46 39.52
CA ARG A 464 3.92 -5.83 38.47
C ARG A 464 4.74 -5.57 37.20
N ARG A 465 5.96 -5.03 37.34
CA ARG A 465 6.92 -4.86 36.22
C ARG A 465 7.23 -6.21 35.54
N MET A 466 7.40 -7.29 36.31
CA MET A 466 7.62 -8.65 35.80
C MET A 466 6.43 -9.16 34.96
N LYS A 467 5.19 -9.03 35.46
CA LYS A 467 3.97 -9.43 34.73
C LYS A 467 3.81 -8.68 33.41
N ILE A 468 4.13 -7.38 33.41
CA ILE A 468 4.11 -6.54 32.21
C ILE A 468 5.17 -7.01 31.20
N ILE A 469 6.41 -7.26 31.63
CA ILE A 469 7.48 -7.80 30.78
C ILE A 469 7.06 -9.11 30.09
N VAL A 470 6.47 -10.05 30.85
CA VAL A 470 6.00 -11.33 30.30
C VAL A 470 4.83 -11.13 29.33
N GLY A 471 3.86 -10.27 29.63
CA GLY A 471 2.74 -9.98 28.74
C GLY A 471 3.16 -9.33 27.41
N ILE A 472 4.13 -8.39 27.46
CA ILE A 472 4.71 -7.80 26.24
C ILE A 472 5.40 -8.90 25.40
N ALA A 473 6.17 -9.79 26.03
CA ALA A 473 6.84 -10.88 25.34
C ALA A 473 5.85 -11.85 24.64
N ARG A 474 4.73 -12.18 25.30
CA ARG A 474 3.63 -12.99 24.71
C ARG A 474 3.01 -12.31 23.50
N GLY A 475 2.66 -11.03 23.62
CA GLY A 475 2.07 -10.27 22.51
C GLY A 475 3.02 -10.18 21.31
N LEU A 476 4.30 -9.92 21.53
CA LEU A 476 5.31 -9.94 20.46
C LEU A 476 5.55 -11.34 19.87
N ARG A 477 5.49 -12.41 20.67
CA ARG A 477 5.51 -13.80 20.18
C ARG A 477 4.35 -14.07 19.22
N TYR A 478 3.13 -13.69 19.62
CA TYR A 478 1.93 -13.80 18.77
C TYR A 478 2.11 -13.05 17.44
N LEU A 479 2.45 -11.76 17.52
CA LEU A 479 2.59 -10.88 16.36
C LEU A 479 3.66 -11.36 15.36
N HIS A 480 4.82 -11.81 15.87
CA HIS A 480 5.95 -12.20 15.02
C HIS A 480 5.90 -13.67 14.53
N MET A 481 5.21 -14.58 15.23
CA MET A 481 5.37 -16.03 15.01
C MET A 481 4.08 -16.86 14.96
N GLU A 482 2.94 -16.30 15.33
CA GLU A 482 1.64 -17.00 15.30
C GLU A 482 0.73 -16.45 14.18
N LEU A 483 1.00 -15.24 13.70
CA LEU A 483 0.40 -14.65 12.50
C LEU A 483 1.15 -15.02 11.21
N ASP A 484 0.39 -15.38 10.16
CA ASP A 484 0.88 -15.50 8.78
C ASP A 484 0.08 -14.56 7.84
N PRO A 485 0.70 -13.55 7.19
CA PRO A 485 2.06 -13.08 7.43
C PRO A 485 2.20 -12.43 8.83
N PRO A 486 3.42 -12.39 9.41
CA PRO A 486 3.69 -11.70 10.67
C PRO A 486 3.31 -10.21 10.65
N PHE A 487 3.10 -9.64 11.84
CA PHE A 487 2.81 -8.22 12.07
C PHE A 487 3.94 -7.59 12.92
N THR A 488 4.28 -6.34 12.66
CA THR A 488 5.34 -5.57 13.36
C THR A 488 4.79 -4.20 13.74
N ILE A 489 5.00 -3.77 14.99
CA ILE A 489 4.57 -2.46 15.49
C ILE A 489 5.58 -1.40 15.04
N SER A 490 5.13 -0.36 14.34
CA SER A 490 5.94 0.69 13.73
C SER A 490 6.76 1.53 14.71
N GLU A 491 6.24 1.79 15.92
CA GLU A 491 6.95 2.51 16.99
C GLU A 491 6.83 1.75 18.32
N LEU A 492 7.48 0.59 18.44
CA LEU A 492 7.50 -0.17 19.71
C LEU A 492 8.33 0.56 20.77
N ASN A 493 7.64 1.09 21.79
CA ASN A 493 8.19 1.81 22.94
C ASN A 493 7.19 1.75 24.11
N SER A 494 7.48 2.41 25.23
CA SER A 494 6.59 2.46 26.40
C SER A 494 5.30 3.26 26.18
N SER A 495 5.21 4.10 25.14
CA SER A 495 4.01 4.87 24.78
C SER A 495 3.05 4.09 23.86
N SER A 496 3.52 3.07 23.14
CA SER A 496 2.69 2.12 22.37
C SER A 496 2.25 0.89 23.18
N ILE A 497 2.48 0.91 24.50
CA ILE A 497 2.01 -0.10 25.45
C ILE A 497 1.04 0.57 26.41
N TYR A 498 -0.22 0.18 26.31
CA TYR A 498 -1.30 0.64 27.16
C TYR A 498 -1.57 -0.35 28.28
N LEU A 499 -2.14 0.13 29.39
CA LEU A 499 -2.43 -0.67 30.57
C LEU A 499 -3.94 -0.74 30.83
N THR A 500 -4.38 -1.94 31.15
CA THR A 500 -5.74 -2.23 31.66
C THR A 500 -5.82 -1.95 33.17
N GLU A 501 -7.00 -2.04 33.77
CA GLU A 501 -7.23 -1.77 35.21
C GLU A 501 -6.47 -2.73 36.14
N ASP A 502 -6.26 -3.98 35.70
CA ASP A 502 -5.42 -4.98 36.34
C ASP A 502 -3.92 -4.80 36.03
N PHE A 503 -3.57 -3.81 35.20
CA PHE A 503 -2.24 -3.48 34.67
C PHE A 503 -1.67 -4.56 33.72
N SER A 504 -2.52 -5.35 33.06
CA SER A 504 -2.07 -6.18 31.94
C SER A 504 -1.75 -5.32 30.71
N PRO A 505 -0.60 -5.55 30.04
CA PRO A 505 -0.17 -4.73 28.92
C PRO A 505 -0.94 -5.06 27.63
N LYS A 506 -1.29 -4.02 26.88
CA LYS A 506 -1.90 -4.04 25.55
C LYS A 506 -0.95 -3.33 24.57
N LEU A 507 -0.33 -4.08 23.68
CA LEU A 507 0.47 -3.55 22.58
C LEU A 507 -0.45 -2.96 21.51
N VAL A 508 -0.30 -1.67 21.17
CA VAL A 508 -1.14 -1.02 20.15
C VAL A 508 -0.32 -0.13 19.24
N ASP A 509 -0.42 -0.36 17.92
CA ASP A 509 0.28 0.45 16.92
C ASP A 509 -0.55 1.67 16.50
N PHE A 510 -0.60 2.65 17.40
CA PHE A 510 -1.22 3.96 17.13
C PHE A 510 -0.35 4.90 16.27
N GLU A 511 0.63 4.39 15.51
CA GLU A 511 1.41 5.22 14.57
C GLU A 511 1.72 4.51 13.23
N CYS A 512 1.08 3.37 12.94
CA CYS A 512 1.23 2.66 11.66
C CYS A 512 0.97 3.55 10.42
N TRP A 513 0.15 4.60 10.54
CA TRP A 513 -0.06 5.60 9.48
C TRP A 513 1.13 6.54 9.24
N LYS A 514 2.00 6.84 10.21
CA LYS A 514 3.28 7.53 9.92
C LYS A 514 4.15 6.69 8.97
N THR A 515 4.09 5.37 9.11
CA THR A 515 4.79 4.45 8.19
C THR A 515 4.14 4.42 6.79
N ILE A 516 2.85 4.72 6.68
CA ILE A 516 2.16 4.90 5.39
C ILE A 516 2.52 6.25 4.76
N LEU A 517 2.48 7.34 5.54
CA LEU A 517 2.79 8.70 5.11
C LEU A 517 4.24 8.86 4.68
N SER A 518 5.21 8.49 5.52
CA SER A 518 6.64 8.59 5.20
C SER A 518 7.05 7.76 3.96
N ARG A 519 6.35 6.66 3.65
CA ARG A 519 6.52 5.90 2.39
C ARG A 519 5.95 6.64 1.18
N SER A 520 4.86 7.38 1.34
CA SER A 520 4.34 8.29 0.31
C SER A 520 5.29 9.47 0.10
N GLU A 521 5.75 10.13 1.16
CA GLU A 521 6.64 11.28 1.09
C GLU A 521 8.01 10.95 0.52
N LYS A 522 8.65 9.85 0.95
CA LYS A 522 9.92 9.37 0.38
C LYS A 522 9.79 8.89 -1.07
N SER A 523 8.57 8.73 -1.59
CA SER A 523 8.33 8.51 -3.03
C SER A 523 8.26 9.82 -3.83
N SER A 524 7.86 10.94 -3.19
CA SER A 524 7.61 12.25 -3.81
C SER A 524 8.66 13.33 -3.54
N GLY A 525 9.42 13.24 -2.45
CA GLY A 525 10.31 14.30 -1.96
C GLY A 525 11.76 14.20 -2.43
N ALA A 526 12.12 14.94 -3.48
CA ALA A 526 13.52 15.11 -3.89
C ALA A 526 13.76 16.37 -4.75
N LEU A 527 13.68 17.59 -4.18
CA LEU A 527 14.37 18.79 -4.71
C LEU A 527 14.29 20.01 -3.77
N SER A 528 15.38 20.26 -3.04
CA SER A 528 15.79 21.60 -2.60
C SER A 528 17.31 21.56 -2.37
N ASN A 529 18.06 22.50 -2.96
CA ASN A 529 19.52 22.47 -2.99
C ASN A 529 20.11 23.59 -2.11
N GLU A 530 21.39 23.42 -1.72
CA GLU A 530 22.25 24.39 -1.02
C GLU A 530 21.96 24.62 0.48
N GLY A 531 23.03 24.75 1.29
CA GLY A 531 22.96 25.02 2.75
C GLY A 531 23.55 23.92 3.64
N SER A 532 24.88 23.81 3.70
CA SER A 532 25.58 22.72 4.40
C SER A 532 25.61 22.83 5.93
N VAL A 533 25.05 21.83 6.63
CA VAL A 533 25.44 21.42 8.00
C VAL A 533 25.44 19.88 8.05
N CYS A 534 26.36 19.28 8.82
CA CYS A 534 26.50 17.82 8.90
C CYS A 534 25.30 17.14 9.59
N VAL A 535 24.41 16.52 8.80
CA VAL A 535 23.42 15.56 9.32
C VAL A 535 24.05 14.17 9.34
N ILE A 536 24.30 13.65 10.54
CA ILE A 536 24.66 12.24 10.75
C ILE A 536 23.43 11.38 10.37
N PRO A 537 23.57 10.32 9.55
CA PRO A 537 22.44 9.51 9.14
C PRO A 537 21.92 8.66 10.32
N ASN A 538 20.88 9.14 10.98
CA ASN A 538 20.23 8.42 12.09
C ASN A 538 19.49 7.18 11.57
N SER A 539 20.21 6.06 11.58
CA SER A 539 19.76 4.71 11.24
C SER A 539 18.75 4.11 12.24
N LEU A 540 17.76 4.91 12.66
CA LEU A 540 16.68 4.50 13.56
C LEU A 540 15.41 4.13 12.77
N GLU A 541 15.01 4.96 11.79
CA GLU A 541 13.81 4.72 10.97
C GLU A 541 13.87 3.42 10.16
N GLU A 542 15.05 3.04 9.65
CA GLU A 542 15.21 1.79 8.88
C GLU A 542 15.21 0.52 9.75
N ARG A 543 15.31 0.64 11.09
CA ARG A 543 15.23 -0.52 11.99
C ARG A 543 13.80 -0.96 12.22
N ASN A 544 12.85 -0.03 12.29
CA ASN A 544 11.45 -0.29 12.69
C ASN A 544 10.60 -0.99 11.61
N LEU A 545 11.22 -1.67 10.64
CA LEU A 545 10.55 -2.24 9.46
C LEU A 545 10.74 -3.75 9.29
N ASP A 546 11.36 -4.45 10.25
CA ASP A 546 11.36 -5.90 10.33
C ASP A 546 11.28 -6.44 11.78
N ILE A 547 11.19 -7.76 11.92
CA ILE A 547 11.11 -8.47 13.21
C ILE A 547 12.36 -8.25 14.09
N GLN A 548 13.52 -7.89 13.52
CA GLN A 548 14.73 -7.54 14.29
C GLN A 548 14.54 -6.18 14.98
N GLY A 549 13.91 -5.21 14.32
CA GLY A 549 13.58 -3.91 14.89
C GLY A 549 12.79 -4.03 16.19
N ASN A 550 11.65 -4.71 16.14
CA ASN A 550 10.81 -4.95 17.32
C ASN A 550 11.53 -5.79 18.39
N THR A 551 12.38 -6.75 18.01
CA THR A 551 13.20 -7.51 18.98
C THR A 551 14.23 -6.60 19.69
N TYR A 552 14.89 -5.70 18.95
CA TYR A 552 15.85 -4.74 19.49
C TYR A 552 15.17 -3.73 20.43
N SER A 553 14.05 -3.13 19.99
CA SER A 553 13.28 -2.16 20.78
C SER A 553 12.67 -2.80 22.03
N PHE A 554 12.28 -4.08 21.97
CA PHE A 554 11.90 -4.85 23.17
C PHE A 554 13.07 -4.92 24.18
N GLY A 555 14.31 -5.13 23.74
CA GLY A 555 15.49 -5.08 24.61
C GLY A 555 15.70 -3.73 25.31
N ILE A 556 15.44 -2.60 24.61
CA ILE A 556 15.49 -1.25 25.20
C ILE A 556 14.38 -1.06 26.23
N LEU A 557 13.17 -1.50 25.89
CA LEU A 557 11.98 -1.42 26.74
C LEU A 557 12.13 -2.25 28.03
N LEU A 558 12.77 -3.42 27.98
CA LEU A 558 13.11 -4.19 29.17
C LEU A 558 13.99 -3.38 30.13
N LEU A 559 15.02 -2.69 29.62
CA LEU A 559 15.88 -1.80 30.40
C LEU A 559 15.10 -0.62 31.00
N GLU A 560 14.22 0.00 30.22
CA GLU A 560 13.36 1.11 30.68
C GLU A 560 12.46 0.66 31.85
N ILE A 561 11.80 -0.49 31.73
CA ILE A 561 10.93 -1.04 32.77
C ILE A 561 11.69 -1.35 34.06
N ILE A 562 12.86 -2.00 34.01
CA ILE A 562 13.60 -2.36 35.24
C ILE A 562 14.31 -1.18 35.90
N SER A 563 14.69 -0.15 35.12
CA SER A 563 15.49 0.98 35.62
C SER A 563 14.70 2.23 35.97
N GLY A 564 13.44 2.36 35.51
CA GLY A 564 12.64 3.59 35.68
C GLY A 564 13.22 4.80 34.93
N ARG A 565 14.09 4.58 33.94
CA ARG A 565 14.79 5.63 33.20
C ARG A 565 14.29 5.75 31.76
N LEU A 566 14.05 6.98 31.34
CA LEU A 566 13.77 7.33 29.94
C LEU A 566 14.84 6.74 28.98
N PRO A 567 14.45 6.18 27.82
CA PRO A 567 15.38 5.66 26.81
C PRO A 567 16.46 6.67 26.36
N TYR A 568 16.14 7.97 26.40
CA TYR A 568 17.07 9.07 26.21
C TYR A 568 16.71 10.26 27.13
N SER A 569 17.72 10.93 27.66
CA SER A 569 17.60 12.18 28.42
C SER A 569 18.76 13.11 28.07
N GLN A 570 18.50 14.42 27.96
CA GLN A 570 19.55 15.40 27.70
C GLN A 570 20.59 15.49 28.82
N GLU A 571 20.20 15.17 30.07
CA GLU A 571 21.09 15.19 31.24
C GLU A 571 21.80 13.86 31.47
N LYS A 572 21.10 12.73 31.24
CA LYS A 572 21.57 11.37 31.60
C LYS A 572 22.05 10.55 30.39
N GLY A 573 21.96 11.10 29.18
CA GLY A 573 22.39 10.46 27.95
C GLY A 573 21.43 9.38 27.45
N CYS A 574 21.99 8.40 26.73
CA CYS A 574 21.28 7.24 26.20
C CYS A 574 21.21 6.13 27.25
N LEU A 575 20.01 5.58 27.48
CA LEU A 575 19.77 4.52 28.45
C LEU A 575 20.66 3.28 28.20
N LEU A 576 20.80 2.89 26.94
CA LEU A 576 21.59 1.72 26.57
C LEU A 576 23.08 1.95 26.81
N ASP A 577 23.61 3.15 26.54
CA ASP A 577 25.03 3.43 26.76
C ASP A 577 25.39 3.40 28.25
N TRP A 578 24.53 3.92 29.12
CA TRP A 578 24.65 3.75 30.57
C TRP A 578 24.52 2.28 31.00
N ALA A 579 23.53 1.53 30.50
CA ALA A 579 23.28 0.16 30.95
C ALA A 579 24.44 -0.81 30.65
N LYS A 580 25.20 -0.59 29.56
CA LYS A 580 26.37 -1.41 29.19
C LYS A 580 27.40 -1.53 30.31
N GLU A 581 27.63 -0.45 31.06
CA GLU A 581 28.63 -0.40 32.13
C GLU A 581 28.36 -1.40 33.27
N TYR A 582 27.13 -1.94 33.34
CA TYR A 582 26.68 -2.87 34.38
C TYR A 582 26.25 -4.24 33.82
N LEU A 583 25.75 -4.30 32.58
CA LEU A 583 25.26 -5.54 31.96
C LEU A 583 26.36 -6.62 31.80
N ASP A 584 27.60 -6.20 31.56
CA ASP A 584 28.76 -7.11 31.44
C ASP A 584 29.35 -7.56 32.79
N LEU A 585 28.86 -7.03 33.92
CA LEU A 585 29.46 -7.20 35.26
C LEU A 585 28.44 -7.72 36.30
N PRO A 586 28.39 -9.03 36.58
CA PRO A 586 27.39 -9.65 37.47
C PRO A 586 27.33 -9.10 38.90
N GLU A 587 28.44 -8.53 39.40
CA GLU A 587 28.57 -7.96 40.74
C GLU A 587 27.85 -6.60 40.89
N VAL A 588 27.64 -5.87 39.79
CA VAL A 588 27.04 -4.52 39.76
C VAL A 588 25.75 -4.42 38.95
N ILE A 589 25.28 -5.54 38.38
CA ILE A 589 24.04 -5.62 37.61
C ILE A 589 22.79 -5.13 38.39
N SER A 590 22.83 -5.20 39.73
CA SER A 590 21.80 -4.65 40.63
C SER A 590 21.63 -3.14 40.53
N TYR A 591 22.65 -2.37 40.15
CA TYR A 591 22.56 -0.92 39.96
C TYR A 591 21.85 -0.52 38.66
N VAL A 592 21.47 -1.49 37.81
CA VAL A 592 20.56 -1.26 36.67
C VAL A 592 19.11 -1.09 37.15
N VAL A 593 18.77 -1.63 38.33
CA VAL A 593 17.41 -1.55 38.88
C VAL A 593 17.09 -0.14 39.37
N ASP A 594 15.85 0.27 39.14
CA ASP A 594 15.22 1.48 39.65
C ASP A 594 15.43 1.64 41.17
N PRO A 595 16.12 2.70 41.64
CA PRO A 595 16.38 2.92 43.07
C PRO A 595 15.15 3.04 43.96
N GLU A 596 13.96 3.30 43.41
CA GLU A 596 12.72 3.33 44.19
C GLU A 596 12.19 1.92 44.53
N LEU A 597 12.63 0.89 43.80
CA LEU A 597 12.27 -0.52 44.03
C LEU A 597 13.09 -1.13 45.17
N LYS A 598 12.72 -0.78 46.40
CA LYS A 598 13.33 -1.25 47.66
C LYS A 598 13.49 -2.78 47.78
N HIS A 599 12.68 -3.56 47.05
CA HIS A 599 12.78 -5.02 46.98
C HIS A 599 12.58 -5.51 45.54
N PHE A 600 13.53 -6.30 45.04
CA PHE A 600 13.46 -7.02 43.77
C PHE A 600 14.09 -8.41 43.92
N ARG A 601 13.95 -9.28 42.91
CA ARG A 601 14.56 -10.61 42.88
C ARG A 601 15.75 -10.63 41.92
N TYR A 602 16.89 -11.12 42.40
CA TYR A 602 18.13 -11.14 41.60
C TYR A 602 18.06 -12.18 40.47
N GLU A 603 17.34 -13.28 40.68
CA GLU A 603 17.09 -14.32 39.68
C GLU A 603 16.31 -13.77 38.48
N ASP A 604 15.20 -13.09 38.75
CA ASP A 604 14.36 -12.44 37.73
C ASP A 604 15.17 -11.39 36.94
N LEU A 605 15.95 -10.56 37.65
CA LEU A 605 16.82 -9.53 37.04
C LEU A 605 17.85 -10.16 36.11
N LYS A 606 18.52 -11.24 36.56
CA LYS A 606 19.53 -11.96 35.76
C LYS A 606 18.94 -12.50 34.45
N VAL A 607 17.72 -13.07 34.50
CA VAL A 607 17.01 -13.54 33.31
C VAL A 607 16.68 -12.39 32.35
N ILE A 608 16.21 -11.26 32.88
CA ILE A 608 15.92 -10.06 32.06
C ILE A 608 17.20 -9.55 31.37
N CYS A 609 18.30 -9.42 32.10
CA CYS A 609 19.56 -8.94 31.52
C CYS A 609 20.16 -9.89 30.47
N GLU A 610 20.00 -11.21 30.63
CA GLU A 610 20.36 -12.18 29.59
C GLU A 610 19.51 -11.99 28.32
N VAL A 611 18.19 -11.81 28.48
CA VAL A 611 17.26 -11.53 27.37
C VAL A 611 17.57 -10.19 26.69
N VAL A 612 17.88 -9.13 27.44
CA VAL A 612 18.37 -7.85 26.91
C VAL A 612 19.63 -8.04 26.07
N GLY A 613 20.61 -8.80 26.59
CA GLY A 613 21.84 -9.13 25.86
C GLY A 613 21.56 -9.83 24.52
N LEU A 614 20.63 -10.78 24.49
CA LEU A 614 20.22 -11.47 23.25
C LEU A 614 19.45 -10.58 22.27
N CYS A 615 18.69 -9.60 22.75
CA CYS A 615 17.95 -8.64 21.92
C CYS A 615 18.86 -7.58 21.27
N ILE A 616 19.88 -7.13 22.00
CA ILE A 616 20.72 -5.98 21.63
C ILE A 616 22.03 -6.43 20.97
N TYR A 617 22.59 -7.56 21.39
CA TYR A 617 23.86 -8.12 20.91
C TYR A 617 23.69 -9.55 20.34
N PRO A 618 22.93 -9.71 19.24
CA PRO A 618 22.71 -11.02 18.63
C PRO A 618 24.04 -11.64 18.17
N LYS A 619 24.33 -12.85 18.66
CA LYS A 619 25.54 -13.60 18.32
C LYS A 619 25.59 -13.87 16.81
N THR A 620 26.76 -13.72 16.21
CA THR A 620 26.97 -13.51 14.75
C THR A 620 26.53 -14.64 13.81
N SER A 621 25.99 -15.75 14.33
CA SER A 621 25.52 -16.91 13.57
C SER A 621 24.08 -17.35 13.88
N THR A 622 23.46 -16.85 14.96
CA THR A 622 22.10 -17.26 15.39
C THR A 622 21.32 -16.07 15.94
N ARG A 623 20.22 -15.73 15.28
CA ARG A 623 19.27 -14.70 15.71
C ARG A 623 18.18 -15.35 16.56
N THR A 624 18.14 -15.06 17.85
CA THR A 624 17.12 -15.56 18.78
C THR A 624 15.72 -15.10 18.37
N SER A 625 14.69 -15.94 18.48
CA SER A 625 13.32 -15.58 18.12
C SER A 625 12.51 -15.12 19.34
N MET A 626 11.43 -14.35 19.11
CA MET A 626 10.54 -13.95 20.21
C MET A 626 9.87 -15.13 20.91
N ARG A 627 9.77 -16.31 20.27
CA ARG A 627 9.34 -17.54 20.97
C ARG A 627 10.34 -17.95 22.05
N ASP A 628 11.64 -17.92 21.73
CA ASP A 628 12.69 -18.36 22.64
C ASP A 628 12.87 -17.32 23.77
N LEU A 629 12.87 -16.02 23.43
CA LEU A 629 12.95 -14.92 24.40
C LEU A 629 11.74 -14.92 25.35
N CYS A 630 10.52 -15.12 24.82
CA CYS A 630 9.32 -15.27 25.65
C CYS A 630 9.40 -16.51 26.55
N PHE A 631 9.89 -17.65 26.03
CA PHE A 631 10.06 -18.87 26.81
C PHE A 631 11.10 -18.70 27.94
N MET A 632 12.18 -17.94 27.72
CA MET A 632 13.15 -17.61 28.78
C MET A 632 12.50 -16.79 29.90
N LEU A 633 11.70 -15.76 29.55
CA LEU A 633 11.00 -14.93 30.53
C LEU A 633 9.90 -15.71 31.27
N GLU A 634 9.09 -16.51 30.57
CA GLU A 634 7.97 -17.28 31.14
C GLU A 634 8.40 -18.40 32.11
N ASN A 635 9.62 -18.95 31.96
CA ASN A 635 10.14 -19.98 32.86
C ASN A 635 11.15 -19.43 33.89
N GLY A 636 11.80 -18.30 33.60
CA GLY A 636 12.82 -17.71 34.46
C GLY A 636 12.31 -16.68 35.48
N ILE A 637 11.12 -16.10 35.26
CA ILE A 637 10.54 -15.06 36.11
C ILE A 637 9.30 -15.60 36.85
N ASP A 638 9.34 -15.57 38.17
CA ASP A 638 8.24 -16.03 39.03
C ASP A 638 7.22 -14.90 39.26
N THR A 639 6.09 -15.00 38.56
CA THR A 639 4.96 -14.06 38.64
C THR A 639 3.82 -14.56 39.56
N SER A 640 4.08 -15.55 40.42
CA SER A 640 3.07 -16.20 41.27
C SER A 640 2.45 -15.26 42.31
N VAL A 641 1.22 -15.59 42.74
CA VAL A 641 0.50 -14.87 43.82
C VAL A 641 1.30 -14.88 45.13
N SER A 642 2.09 -15.93 45.38
CA SER A 642 3.04 -16.00 46.48
C SER A 642 4.15 -14.94 46.44
N ALA A 643 4.53 -14.46 45.25
CA ALA A 643 5.46 -13.35 45.09
C ALA A 643 4.78 -11.99 45.36
N ASP A 644 3.51 -11.80 44.95
CA ASP A 644 2.73 -10.61 45.30
C ASP A 644 2.53 -10.49 46.82
N ILE A 645 2.19 -11.59 47.50
CA ILE A 645 1.96 -11.62 48.96
C ILE A 645 3.25 -11.24 49.70
N ARG A 646 4.41 -11.79 49.33
CA ARG A 646 5.72 -11.44 49.93
C ARG A 646 6.16 -10.00 49.64
N ALA A 647 5.67 -9.40 48.56
CA ALA A 647 5.91 -7.99 48.23
C ALA A 647 4.96 -7.02 48.98
N SER A 648 3.89 -7.53 49.61
CA SER A 648 2.98 -6.74 50.42
C SER A 648 3.58 -6.41 51.79
N SER A 649 3.40 -5.17 52.25
CA SER A 649 3.75 -4.74 53.61
C SER A 649 3.02 -5.53 54.70
N LEU A 650 1.87 -6.13 54.38
CA LEU A 650 1.05 -6.90 55.33
C LEU A 650 1.70 -8.24 55.70
N ALA A 651 2.37 -8.92 54.77
CA ALA A 651 3.08 -10.17 55.06
C ALA A 651 4.29 -9.97 55.99
N TRP A 652 4.92 -8.78 55.95
CA TRP A 652 5.96 -8.40 56.89
C TRP A 652 5.41 -8.06 58.28
N ALA A 653 4.20 -7.50 58.36
CA ALA A 653 3.51 -7.32 59.64
C ALA A 653 3.12 -8.67 60.27
N GLU A 654 2.64 -9.64 59.50
CA GLU A 654 2.37 -11.00 60.00
C GLU A 654 3.65 -11.71 60.46
N LEU A 655 4.76 -11.59 59.71
CA LEU A 655 6.06 -12.11 60.13
C LEU A 655 6.52 -11.51 61.46
N ALA A 656 6.45 -10.18 61.61
CA ALA A 656 6.84 -9.46 62.83
C ALA A 656 5.89 -9.68 64.02
N LEU A 657 4.70 -10.25 63.80
CA LEU A 657 3.78 -10.72 64.85
C LEU A 657 3.94 -12.21 65.17
N SER A 658 4.79 -12.93 64.40
CA SER A 658 5.09 -14.36 64.57
C SER A 658 6.46 -14.63 65.22
N SER A 659 7.23 -13.58 65.52
CA SER A 659 8.57 -13.58 66.12
C SER A 659 8.59 -13.00 67.53
#